data_AF-A0A336MXD3-F1
#
_entry.id   AF-A0A336MXD3-F1
#
_cell.length_a   1.000
_cell.length_b   1.000
_cell.length_c   1.000
_cell.angle_alpha   90.00
_cell.angle_beta   90.00
_cell.angle_gamma   90.00
#
_symmetry.space_group_name_H-M   'P 1'
#
loop_
_entity.id
_entity.type
_entity.pdbx_description
1 polymer ?
#
loop_
_entity_poly.entity_id
_entity_poly.type
_entity_poly.pdbx_seq_one_letter_code
_entity_poly.pdbx_strand_id
1 'polypeptide(L)'
;MEKLQKNLISIIILVVLFKLSESFKLGSEYTYSFTNEVNSSNLFNQSNPATYKLEGNINVANIWRDGDQSVLQFRLISIKLLTKSQKTGEFDERSSSILGNVSPKPFYAVMNDGLVSSSYFEETEDESITNLKKAIVSFFQFKQKDGTEKETDVSGVCDVSYIVWDTNKFSKTKLHCRLGLLPQHQRLDTPLGITVVPFSNTEYLKGLDGTIKRIEGQECHLVRVNAYPRVGTIVNSTFNFELNEAIGKSELLQCDSIEECVKLMKNVKESDLISKVEKSCQDGKCYNLVQEVKRFKDDLKNTEIGNPASAKGFISLVQVGRSAKAETWHRILNSKTGKEIRPQLLDILAAVQSYDAFKEAIAALQLDDEDDFNDAERYLQGLSVGTRPDTKVIEALIKIAQNNSYYTKLEDTLMQTIASMTHRHARLLGDDYQNGFVSEVTNFLTDALDACESDECKLMYLRALGNLKAPNTISKLFTFAQQGSYKISTQAVKALKQFPVSFWNTAEFRSKFEDIFYQITKKYDSSARTLALDILLDLKLNIHEMTRLVNYLLSNDKAFEIKQYLLQKLQLNAVQSDYYEHAMKLLVKYDKKINNYHVLGQKGMSTAIMRDFSRTPSFNGSLLSVQEIKDGVLKRGNADIYVRTGDEKFSIFTLGLFGNGLSSFMGGSDDSDPDEDTTVTAGMELYLQGTAMRPLVFFSGQGELMGHVWSGTASEPTPAYQAISTLQDHEEIIRLQNGAHLEISALGAVSIDLNGQISISLWNRNAETKVAQNTGFATSIKSEVISSYIQTKVEELIEERPCLNLDSSIDFSGTVALCLQLHQPSTTLKSTVTKSLNVPGTSKNPFVSKATTTYKLVIFVADGLRAESLYEAHLNDTPFLADVILNKGLSGISHTRVPTESRPGHIALFAGLYEDPSAIFKGWQENIVEFDHIFNRSSLSYSWGSPDIVPLFAKGSSGEKLKTFSYDPNEEDFSGQSDTKLLDEWVFERVKSFLLDKENIEILKNNDKVILFLHLLGLDTAGHVHKPNSKKFLENLIVVDKGVQEIYKLVEESIPDNRTAFLFTSDHGMTDRGSHGDGHHFETETPIIAWGAGLKNWNFVKYFAHNQLFYHIMNKLVPRFDLEQGDVAPLLASLIGVPVPVNNFGRLPYAYLNMSTEFIANALRNNALQLLQQYKKLYGRTRQKKFMYFVSDEEYRIENRVGKMEYLLKQSYKAKKYEEIVRKS
;
A
#
# COMPACT_ATOMS: atom_id res chain seq x y z
N MET A 1 73.72 10.13 17.61
CA MET A 1 72.43 10.87 17.70
C MET A 1 72.28 11.94 16.63
N GLU A 2 73.32 12.68 16.23
CA GLU A 2 73.25 13.66 15.12
C GLU A 2 72.85 13.08 13.75
N LYS A 3 73.21 11.82 13.47
CA LYS A 3 72.81 11.12 12.24
C LYS A 3 71.31 10.73 12.21
N LEU A 4 70.69 10.56 13.39
CA LEU A 4 69.23 10.36 13.50
C LEU A 4 68.48 11.69 13.38
N GLN A 5 69.04 12.80 13.89
CA GLN A 5 68.44 14.12 13.78
C GLN A 5 68.43 14.67 12.34
N LYS A 6 69.49 14.43 11.56
CA LYS A 6 69.51 14.81 10.12
C LYS A 6 68.54 14.00 9.27
N ASN A 7 68.34 12.71 9.57
CA ASN A 7 67.35 11.90 8.87
C ASN A 7 65.92 12.22 9.30
N LEU A 8 65.68 12.61 10.56
CA LEU A 8 64.37 13.08 11.00
C LEU A 8 64.02 14.43 10.36
N ILE A 9 65.00 15.35 10.23
CA ILE A 9 64.78 16.64 9.56
C ILE A 9 64.60 16.47 8.05
N SER A 10 65.31 15.54 7.39
CA SER A 10 65.06 15.24 5.97
C SER A 10 63.73 14.50 5.74
N ILE A 11 63.27 13.66 6.68
CA ILE A 11 61.93 13.01 6.60
C ILE A 11 60.83 14.01 6.95
N ILE A 12 61.04 14.92 7.91
CA ILE A 12 60.09 16.00 8.22
C ILE A 12 60.05 17.01 7.08
N ILE A 13 61.17 17.30 6.40
CA ILE A 13 61.17 18.15 5.19
C ILE A 13 60.53 17.42 4.00
N LEU A 14 60.65 16.09 3.87
CA LEU A 14 59.92 15.31 2.86
C LEU A 14 58.42 15.23 3.15
N VAL A 15 58.03 15.17 4.42
CA VAL A 15 56.62 15.14 4.88
C VAL A 15 55.99 16.54 4.85
N VAL A 16 56.78 17.60 5.03
CA VAL A 16 56.35 19.00 4.89
C VAL A 16 56.37 19.48 3.42
N LEU A 17 57.09 18.78 2.52
CA LEU A 17 57.09 19.03 1.07
C LEU A 17 56.04 18.20 0.29
N PHE A 18 55.21 17.39 0.95
CA PHE A 18 53.89 17.06 0.40
C PHE A 18 53.01 18.32 0.49
N LYS A 19 53.35 19.35 -0.30
CA LYS A 19 52.32 20.26 -0.82
C LYS A 19 51.22 19.36 -1.35
N LEU A 20 50.00 19.54 -0.84
CA LEU A 20 48.77 18.99 -1.44
C LEU A 20 48.95 19.03 -2.95
N SER A 21 49.06 17.84 -3.55
CA SER A 21 49.18 17.72 -5.00
C SER A 21 47.99 18.46 -5.59
N GLU A 22 48.24 19.58 -6.27
CA GLU A 22 47.19 20.44 -6.78
C GLU A 22 46.30 19.63 -7.73
N SER A 23 44.99 19.57 -7.44
CA SER A 23 44.05 18.80 -8.25
C SER A 23 43.97 19.29 -9.70
N PHE A 24 44.20 20.59 -9.91
CA PHE A 24 44.28 21.24 -11.22
C PHE A 24 45.51 22.16 -11.27
N LYS A 25 46.50 21.76 -12.08
CA LYS A 25 47.74 22.52 -12.27
C LYS A 25 47.47 23.80 -13.06
N LEU A 26 48.06 24.92 -12.63
CA LEU A 26 47.93 26.21 -13.32
C LEU A 26 48.39 26.11 -14.79
N GLY A 27 47.58 26.63 -15.72
CA GLY A 27 47.86 26.62 -17.16
C GLY A 27 47.67 25.27 -17.86
N SER A 28 47.19 24.24 -17.14
CA SER A 28 46.84 22.93 -17.71
C SER A 28 45.35 22.86 -18.01
N GLU A 29 44.99 22.29 -19.16
CA GLU A 29 43.62 21.98 -19.55
C GLU A 29 43.40 20.47 -19.49
N TYR A 30 42.31 20.06 -18.84
CA TYR A 30 41.93 18.66 -18.63
C TYR A 30 40.62 18.39 -19.36
N THR A 31 40.60 17.40 -20.25
CA THR A 31 39.37 16.98 -20.93
C THR A 31 38.72 15.83 -20.19
N TYR A 32 37.50 16.03 -19.70
CA TYR A 32 36.68 14.97 -19.10
C TYR A 32 35.58 14.56 -20.08
N SER A 33 35.38 13.26 -20.25
CA SER A 33 34.12 12.73 -20.73
C SER A 33 33.14 12.66 -19.56
N PHE A 34 31.88 13.01 -19.78
CA PHE A 34 30.86 12.92 -18.75
C PHE A 34 29.62 12.18 -19.23
N THR A 35 28.96 11.52 -18.28
CA THR A 35 27.67 10.87 -18.47
C THR A 35 26.73 11.25 -17.35
N ASN A 36 25.50 11.68 -17.68
CA ASN A 36 24.42 11.86 -16.70
C ASN A 36 23.28 10.92 -17.07
N GLU A 37 23.03 9.89 -16.26
CA GLU A 37 21.93 8.96 -16.45
C GLU A 37 20.86 9.19 -15.38
N VAL A 38 19.61 9.30 -15.80
CA VAL A 38 18.46 9.41 -14.87
C VAL A 38 17.50 8.27 -15.13
N ASN A 39 17.26 7.50 -14.08
CA ASN A 39 16.40 6.34 -14.05
C ASN A 39 15.19 6.63 -13.14
N SER A 40 14.01 6.74 -13.73
CA SER A 40 12.76 6.93 -12.99
C SER A 40 11.88 5.69 -13.08
N SER A 41 11.43 5.16 -11.95
CA SER A 41 10.54 3.98 -11.90
C SER A 41 9.62 3.99 -10.68
N ASN A 42 8.71 3.02 -10.61
CA ASN A 42 7.91 2.76 -9.42
C ASN A 42 8.66 1.85 -8.45
N LEU A 43 8.38 1.97 -7.15
CA LEU A 43 9.18 1.40 -6.07
C LEU A 43 9.20 -0.14 -6.07
N PHE A 44 8.05 -0.78 -6.33
CA PHE A 44 7.89 -2.23 -6.23
C PHE A 44 8.41 -3.01 -7.44
N ASN A 45 8.27 -2.45 -8.66
CA ASN A 45 8.66 -3.11 -9.90
C ASN A 45 9.46 -2.15 -10.80
N GLN A 46 10.77 -2.15 -10.62
CA GLN A 46 11.67 -1.25 -11.35
C GLN A 46 11.99 -1.72 -12.78
N SER A 47 11.29 -2.74 -13.30
CA SER A 47 11.44 -3.15 -14.70
C SER A 47 11.04 -2.03 -15.66
N ASN A 48 11.78 -1.87 -16.75
CA ASN A 48 11.60 -0.83 -17.77
C ASN A 48 11.50 0.60 -17.19
N PRO A 49 12.54 1.12 -16.52
CA PRO A 49 12.55 2.49 -16.03
C PRO A 49 12.46 3.50 -17.19
N ALA A 50 11.80 4.64 -16.95
CA ALA A 50 11.90 5.79 -17.84
C ALA A 50 13.33 6.34 -17.70
N THR A 51 14.14 6.12 -18.72
CA THR A 51 15.59 6.34 -18.67
C THR A 51 16.04 7.28 -19.77
N TYR A 52 16.77 8.32 -19.39
CA TYR A 52 17.56 9.11 -20.33
C TYR A 52 19.02 9.20 -19.87
N LYS A 53 19.90 9.41 -20.84
CA LYS A 53 21.33 9.59 -20.61
C LYS A 53 21.82 10.77 -21.43
N LEU A 54 22.53 11.69 -20.79
CA LEU A 54 23.31 12.72 -21.46
C LEU A 54 24.77 12.25 -21.52
N GLU A 55 25.40 12.39 -22.68
CA GLU A 55 26.82 12.11 -22.85
C GLU A 55 27.52 13.31 -23.48
N GLY A 56 28.70 13.66 -23.00
CA GLY A 56 29.40 14.81 -23.53
C GLY A 56 30.86 14.89 -23.12
N ASN A 57 31.53 15.94 -23.59
CA ASN A 57 32.92 16.24 -23.27
C ASN A 57 33.02 17.66 -22.74
N ILE A 58 33.83 17.84 -21.70
CA ILE A 58 34.09 19.13 -21.08
C ILE A 58 35.58 19.33 -20.87
N ASN A 59 36.06 20.53 -21.20
CA ASN A 59 37.39 20.97 -20.83
C ASN A 59 37.35 21.78 -19.55
N VAL A 60 38.26 21.50 -18.64
CA VAL A 60 38.45 22.22 -17.37
C VAL A 60 39.88 22.71 -17.30
N ALA A 61 40.07 24.02 -17.21
CA ALA A 61 41.39 24.63 -17.12
C ALA A 61 41.50 25.54 -15.91
N ASN A 62 42.64 25.48 -15.22
CA ASN A 62 42.98 26.45 -14.17
C ASN A 62 43.73 27.62 -14.82
N ILE A 63 43.07 28.78 -14.94
CA ILE A 63 43.56 29.92 -15.73
C ILE A 63 44.16 31.04 -14.88
N TRP A 64 43.95 31.00 -13.56
CA TRP A 64 44.49 31.98 -12.61
C TRP A 64 44.50 31.40 -11.20
N ARG A 65 45.52 31.73 -10.39
CA ARG A 65 45.63 31.34 -8.98
C ARG A 65 46.40 32.40 -8.19
N ASP A 66 45.89 32.70 -6.99
CA ASP A 66 46.57 33.48 -5.97
C ASP A 66 46.27 32.86 -4.58
N GLY A 67 47.31 32.37 -3.89
CA GLY A 67 47.15 31.61 -2.64
C GLY A 67 46.19 30.41 -2.78
N ASP A 68 45.15 30.39 -1.92
CA ASP A 68 44.09 29.36 -1.91
C ASP A 68 42.93 29.68 -2.88
N GLN A 69 42.98 30.83 -3.57
CA GLN A 69 42.01 31.23 -4.57
C GLN A 69 42.45 30.80 -5.98
N SER A 70 41.52 30.31 -6.79
CA SER A 70 41.79 29.99 -8.20
C SER A 70 40.56 30.15 -9.07
N VAL A 71 40.76 30.44 -10.35
CA VAL A 71 39.69 30.53 -11.34
C VAL A 71 39.75 29.30 -12.24
N LEU A 72 38.69 28.50 -12.20
CA LEU A 72 38.48 27.40 -13.13
C LEU A 72 37.62 27.86 -14.30
N GLN A 73 38.10 27.60 -15.50
CA GLN A 73 37.39 27.78 -16.76
C GLN A 73 36.85 26.44 -17.24
N PHE A 74 35.59 26.43 -17.64
CA PHE A 74 34.90 25.26 -18.14
C PHE A 74 34.42 25.51 -19.57
N ARG A 75 34.58 24.53 -20.46
CA ARG A 75 34.06 24.59 -21.83
C ARG A 75 33.36 23.30 -22.20
N LEU A 76 32.05 23.36 -22.38
CA LEU A 76 31.22 22.23 -22.83
C LEU A 76 31.38 22.07 -24.35
N ILE A 77 32.08 21.02 -24.79
CA ILE A 77 32.45 20.84 -26.21
C ILE A 77 31.33 20.18 -27.01
N SER A 78 30.75 19.13 -26.44
CA SER A 78 29.72 18.33 -27.09
C SER A 78 28.77 17.77 -26.06
N ILE A 79 27.49 17.69 -26.41
CA ILE A 79 26.46 17.03 -25.59
C ILE A 79 25.50 16.27 -26.51
N LYS A 80 25.14 15.06 -26.10
CA LYS A 80 24.20 14.19 -26.80
C LYS A 80 23.14 13.70 -25.83
N LEU A 81 21.91 13.60 -26.31
CA LEU A 81 20.80 13.00 -25.57
C LEU A 81 20.51 11.61 -26.11
N LEU A 82 20.61 10.63 -25.22
CA LEU A 82 20.29 9.23 -25.49
C LEU A 82 19.05 8.83 -24.69
N THR A 83 18.17 8.07 -25.32
CA THR A 83 16.96 7.52 -24.67
C THR A 83 16.96 6.00 -24.79
N LYS A 84 16.59 5.29 -23.73
CA LYS A 84 16.58 3.82 -23.75
C LYS A 84 15.31 3.30 -24.43
N SER A 85 15.48 2.56 -25.52
CA SER A 85 14.38 1.86 -26.21
C SER A 85 13.86 0.71 -25.38
N GLN A 86 12.55 0.68 -25.15
CA GLN A 86 11.92 -0.42 -24.41
C GLN A 86 11.76 -1.71 -25.24
N LYS A 87 11.94 -1.65 -26.58
CA LYS A 87 11.85 -2.83 -27.45
C LYS A 87 13.18 -3.57 -27.58
N THR A 88 14.27 -2.84 -27.67
CA THR A 88 15.62 -3.38 -27.89
C THR A 88 16.48 -3.37 -26.63
N GLY A 89 16.13 -2.54 -25.63
CA GLY A 89 16.94 -2.33 -24.43
C GLY A 89 18.16 -1.43 -24.66
N GLU A 90 18.39 -0.99 -25.89
CA GLU A 90 19.54 -0.17 -26.32
C GLU A 90 19.24 1.33 -26.23
N PHE A 91 20.29 2.14 -26.22
CA PHE A 91 20.19 3.60 -26.20
C PHE A 91 20.18 4.17 -27.63
N ASP A 92 19.12 4.89 -27.96
CA ASP A 92 18.98 5.60 -29.23
C ASP A 92 19.25 7.10 -29.04
N GLU A 93 20.07 7.69 -29.90
CA GLU A 93 20.30 9.14 -29.93
C GLU A 93 19.03 9.88 -30.38
N ARG A 94 18.67 10.96 -29.66
CA ARG A 94 17.51 11.81 -29.96
C ARG A 94 17.97 13.22 -30.27
N SER A 95 17.44 13.79 -31.35
CA SER A 95 17.63 15.20 -31.67
C SER A 95 16.78 16.07 -30.74
N SER A 96 17.43 16.93 -29.97
CA SER A 96 16.80 18.03 -29.22
C SER A 96 17.25 19.35 -29.84
N SER A 97 16.29 20.19 -30.23
CA SER A 97 16.58 21.51 -30.83
C SER A 97 17.28 22.45 -29.85
N ILE A 98 17.10 22.25 -28.54
CA ILE A 98 17.71 23.06 -27.47
C ILE A 98 19.16 22.62 -27.25
N LEU A 99 19.41 21.30 -27.12
CA LEU A 99 20.77 20.78 -26.93
C LEU A 99 21.67 20.99 -28.17
N GLY A 100 21.08 21.02 -29.36
CA GLY A 100 21.81 21.32 -30.60
C GLY A 100 22.32 22.77 -30.71
N ASN A 101 21.79 23.69 -29.89
CA ASN A 101 22.16 25.11 -29.87
C ASN A 101 23.10 25.48 -28.70
N VAL A 102 23.58 24.50 -27.93
CA VAL A 102 24.46 24.75 -26.78
C VAL A 102 25.75 25.43 -27.23
N SER A 103 26.03 26.60 -26.67
CA SER A 103 27.20 27.38 -27.04
C SER A 103 28.48 26.76 -26.46
N PRO A 104 29.54 26.55 -27.27
CA PRO A 104 30.84 26.11 -26.77
C PRO A 104 31.63 27.23 -26.07
N LYS A 105 30.96 28.32 -25.67
CA LYS A 105 31.57 29.43 -24.93
C LYS A 105 31.96 29.00 -23.51
N PRO A 106 33.04 29.57 -22.96
CA PRO A 106 33.50 29.23 -21.62
C PRO A 106 32.59 29.83 -20.53
N PHE A 107 32.47 29.12 -19.41
CA PHE A 107 31.90 29.60 -18.15
C PHE A 107 32.93 29.42 -17.03
N TYR A 108 32.79 30.19 -15.95
CA TYR A 108 33.86 30.35 -14.95
C TYR A 108 33.37 30.14 -13.53
N ALA A 109 34.23 29.58 -12.67
CA ALA A 109 34.00 29.46 -11.24
C ALA A 109 35.24 29.94 -10.46
N VAL A 110 35.01 30.82 -9.49
CA VAL A 110 36.04 31.30 -8.56
C VAL A 110 36.03 30.40 -7.34
N MET A 111 37.07 29.59 -7.21
CA MET A 111 37.27 28.66 -6.11
C MET A 111 38.06 29.34 -4.98
N ASN A 112 37.66 29.11 -3.74
CA ASN A 112 38.37 29.49 -2.53
C ASN A 112 38.47 28.27 -1.61
N ASP A 113 39.68 27.76 -1.37
CA ASP A 113 39.93 26.51 -0.62
C ASP A 113 39.04 25.33 -1.10
N GLY A 114 38.89 25.20 -2.41
CA GLY A 114 38.08 24.14 -3.05
C GLY A 114 36.55 24.35 -3.03
N LEU A 115 36.05 25.45 -2.46
CA LEU A 115 34.64 25.85 -2.49
C LEU A 115 34.37 26.95 -3.52
N VAL A 116 33.21 26.95 -4.18
CA VAL A 116 32.85 28.01 -5.12
C VAL A 116 32.39 29.24 -4.35
N SER A 117 33.03 30.37 -4.62
CA SER A 117 32.67 31.68 -4.05
C SER A 117 31.76 32.48 -4.97
N SER A 118 32.04 32.50 -6.28
CA SER A 118 31.23 33.11 -7.33
C SER A 118 31.34 32.33 -8.63
N SER A 119 30.29 32.38 -9.46
CA SER A 119 30.24 31.69 -10.75
C SER A 119 29.66 32.59 -11.83
N TYR A 120 30.14 32.43 -13.07
CA TYR A 120 29.84 33.33 -14.18
C TYR A 120 29.36 32.54 -15.40
N PHE A 121 28.17 32.87 -15.88
CA PHE A 121 27.50 32.20 -17.00
C PHE A 121 26.98 33.22 -18.04
N GLU A 122 26.58 32.75 -19.21
CA GLU A 122 26.01 33.58 -20.27
C GLU A 122 24.54 33.93 -19.98
N GLU A 123 24.13 35.18 -20.24
CA GLU A 123 22.80 35.69 -19.88
C GLU A 123 21.69 35.29 -20.88
N THR A 124 22.06 34.94 -22.13
CA THR A 124 21.10 34.62 -23.21
C THR A 124 20.83 33.13 -23.39
N GLU A 125 21.32 32.29 -22.48
CA GLU A 125 21.17 30.82 -22.57
C GLU A 125 19.90 30.34 -21.86
N ASP A 126 19.39 29.18 -22.30
CA ASP A 126 18.26 28.51 -21.66
C ASP A 126 18.58 28.15 -20.19
N GLU A 127 17.59 28.29 -19.29
CA GLU A 127 17.82 28.16 -17.86
C GLU A 127 18.20 26.73 -17.47
N SER A 128 17.60 25.70 -18.09
CA SER A 128 17.98 24.30 -17.86
C SER A 128 19.40 23.98 -18.33
N ILE A 129 19.88 24.61 -19.40
CA ILE A 129 21.28 24.47 -19.84
C ILE A 129 22.22 25.18 -18.87
N THR A 130 21.83 26.36 -18.39
CA THR A 130 22.56 27.09 -17.35
C THR A 130 22.63 26.26 -16.06
N ASN A 131 21.53 25.63 -15.66
CA ASN A 131 21.48 24.74 -14.49
C ASN A 131 22.37 23.49 -14.67
N LEU A 132 22.44 22.91 -15.88
CA LEU A 132 23.37 21.83 -16.17
C LEU A 132 24.84 22.30 -16.04
N LYS A 133 25.17 23.51 -16.51
CA LYS A 133 26.51 24.10 -16.31
C LYS A 133 26.81 24.35 -14.84
N LYS A 134 25.84 24.86 -14.06
CA LYS A 134 25.94 25.00 -12.59
C LYS A 134 26.16 23.65 -11.89
N ALA A 135 25.46 22.61 -12.32
CA ALA A 135 25.64 21.24 -11.80
C ALA A 135 27.06 20.72 -12.06
N ILE A 136 27.57 20.92 -13.28
CA ILE A 136 28.95 20.58 -13.63
C ILE A 136 29.92 21.30 -12.69
N VAL A 137 29.81 22.63 -12.52
CA VAL A 137 30.67 23.38 -11.58
C VAL A 137 30.59 22.79 -10.16
N SER A 138 29.39 22.42 -9.71
CA SER A 138 29.15 21.86 -8.37
C SER A 138 29.88 20.54 -8.12
N PHE A 139 30.11 19.71 -9.15
CA PHE A 139 30.88 18.47 -9.01
C PHE A 139 32.38 18.71 -8.78
N PHE A 140 32.91 19.83 -9.27
CA PHE A 140 34.30 20.24 -9.07
C PHE A 140 34.52 21.03 -7.76
N GLN A 141 33.48 21.15 -6.94
CA GLN A 141 33.50 21.75 -5.60
C GLN A 141 33.70 20.67 -4.52
N PHE A 142 34.90 20.61 -3.94
CA PHE A 142 35.25 19.59 -2.94
C PHE A 142 36.41 20.00 -2.03
N LYS A 143 36.43 19.42 -0.82
CA LYS A 143 37.58 19.43 0.10
C LYS A 143 38.18 18.04 0.22
N GLN A 144 39.50 17.99 0.42
CA GLN A 144 40.27 16.74 0.57
C GLN A 144 40.64 16.43 2.03
N LYS A 145 39.83 16.91 2.98
CA LYS A 145 40.03 16.71 4.42
C LYS A 145 38.72 16.26 5.03
N ASP A 146 38.81 15.39 6.02
CA ASP A 146 37.65 14.98 6.81
C ASP A 146 37.05 16.19 7.52
N GLY A 147 35.72 16.29 7.49
CA GLY A 147 35.03 17.40 8.12
C GLY A 147 33.57 17.50 7.72
N THR A 148 32.84 18.30 8.47
CA THR A 148 31.47 18.70 8.14
C THR A 148 31.46 20.20 7.88
N GLU A 149 30.83 20.60 6.79
CA GLU A 149 30.82 21.98 6.31
C GLU A 149 29.41 22.33 5.80
N LYS A 150 29.07 23.61 5.83
CA LYS A 150 27.89 24.10 5.10
C LYS A 150 28.31 24.55 3.72
N GLU A 151 27.67 23.95 2.72
CA GLU A 151 28.05 24.15 1.33
C GLU A 151 26.84 24.65 0.54
N THR A 152 27.06 25.63 -0.35
CA THR A 152 26.05 26.08 -1.31
C THR A 152 26.41 25.54 -2.68
N ASP A 153 25.49 24.80 -3.29
CA ASP A 153 25.63 24.30 -4.65
C ASP A 153 24.29 24.27 -5.40
N VAL A 154 24.24 23.61 -6.55
CA VAL A 154 23.03 23.49 -7.38
C VAL A 154 21.78 23.02 -6.62
N SER A 155 21.96 22.21 -5.57
CA SER A 155 20.89 21.65 -4.75
C SER A 155 20.38 22.62 -3.67
N GLY A 156 21.04 23.77 -3.49
CA GLY A 156 20.78 24.75 -2.42
C GLY A 156 21.88 24.75 -1.36
N VAL A 157 21.51 25.12 -0.13
CA VAL A 157 22.42 25.12 1.04
C VAL A 157 22.27 23.81 1.79
N CYS A 158 23.32 22.99 1.81
CA CYS A 158 23.31 21.65 2.40
C CYS A 158 24.36 21.50 3.52
N ASP A 159 24.09 20.60 4.46
CA ASP A 159 25.10 20.11 5.38
C ASP A 159 25.89 19.01 4.68
N VAL A 160 27.19 19.18 4.50
CA VAL A 160 28.03 18.28 3.72
C VAL A 160 29.09 17.64 4.61
N SER A 161 29.22 16.31 4.50
CA SER A 161 30.26 15.53 5.17
C SER A 161 31.27 15.02 4.16
N TYR A 162 32.54 15.33 4.38
CA TYR A 162 33.67 14.78 3.63
C TYR A 162 34.31 13.64 4.42
N ILE A 163 34.56 12.51 3.74
CA ILE A 163 35.25 11.34 4.29
C ILE A 163 36.35 10.94 3.32
N VAL A 164 37.59 10.94 3.78
CA VAL A 164 38.76 10.46 3.07
C VAL A 164 38.97 8.99 3.43
N TRP A 165 38.78 8.11 2.45
CA TRP A 165 38.89 6.66 2.65
C TRP A 165 40.33 6.17 2.57
N ASP A 166 41.10 6.77 1.67
CA ASP A 166 42.51 6.45 1.41
C ASP A 166 43.21 7.65 0.74
N THR A 167 44.52 7.56 0.48
CA THR A 167 45.27 8.63 -0.20
C THR A 167 44.69 9.00 -1.57
N ASN A 168 44.03 8.04 -2.23
CA ASN A 168 43.54 8.17 -3.60
C ASN A 168 42.00 8.25 -3.70
N LYS A 169 41.25 8.08 -2.61
CA LYS A 169 39.78 8.05 -2.63
C LYS A 169 39.18 8.87 -1.49
N PHE A 170 38.22 9.72 -1.82
CA PHE A 170 37.40 10.44 -0.84
C PHE A 170 35.96 10.58 -1.34
N SER A 171 35.02 10.84 -0.43
CA SER A 171 33.61 11.01 -0.75
C SER A 171 33.01 12.22 -0.06
N LYS A 172 31.98 12.78 -0.70
CA LYS A 172 31.17 13.89 -0.25
C LYS A 172 29.72 13.41 -0.13
N THR A 173 29.13 13.47 1.05
CA THR A 173 27.72 13.14 1.29
C THR A 173 26.96 14.39 1.68
N LYS A 174 25.80 14.64 1.05
CA LYS A 174 24.94 15.79 1.36
C LYS A 174 23.75 15.37 2.22
N LEU A 175 23.44 16.16 3.24
CA LEU A 175 22.32 15.99 4.15
C LEU A 175 21.60 17.33 4.37
N HIS A 176 20.32 17.28 4.75
CA HIS A 176 19.50 18.44 5.15
C HIS A 176 19.59 19.68 4.23
N CYS A 177 19.53 19.49 2.91
CA CYS A 177 19.52 20.59 1.95
C CYS A 177 18.29 21.49 2.13
N ARG A 178 18.50 22.79 2.37
CA ARG A 178 17.44 23.78 2.50
C ARG A 178 16.89 24.15 1.12
N LEU A 179 15.63 23.82 0.87
CA LEU A 179 14.94 24.04 -0.41
C LEU A 179 14.56 25.51 -0.69
N GLY A 180 14.67 26.42 0.28
CA GLY A 180 14.29 27.85 0.11
C GLY A 180 12.78 28.05 0.01
N LEU A 181 12.33 29.11 -0.70
CA LEU A 181 10.92 29.49 -0.90
C LEU A 181 10.16 28.59 -1.92
N LEU A 182 10.60 27.35 -2.13
CA LEU A 182 9.91 26.46 -3.07
C LEU A 182 8.56 26.00 -2.50
N PRO A 183 7.54 25.78 -3.35
CA PRO A 183 6.29 25.17 -2.93
C PRO A 183 6.56 23.83 -2.23
N GLN A 184 6.21 23.77 -0.96
CA GLN A 184 6.22 22.55 -0.17
C GLN A 184 4.92 22.50 0.63
N HIS A 185 4.12 21.48 0.37
CA HIS A 185 2.96 21.15 1.17
C HIS A 185 3.00 19.68 1.51
N GLN A 186 2.81 19.37 2.78
CA GLN A 186 2.75 18.01 3.27
C GLN A 186 1.62 17.89 4.28
N ARG A 187 0.84 16.82 4.16
CA ARG A 187 -0.11 16.41 5.17
C ARG A 187 0.62 15.92 6.44
N LEU A 188 0.27 16.51 7.58
CA LEU A 188 0.91 16.23 8.88
C LEU A 188 0.45 14.92 9.55
N ASP A 189 -0.66 14.33 9.11
CA ASP A 189 -1.13 13.04 9.63
C ASP A 189 -0.29 11.90 9.04
N THR A 190 0.65 11.33 9.81
CA THR A 190 1.65 10.37 9.29
C THR A 190 1.05 9.22 8.49
N PRO A 191 -0.06 8.56 8.88
CA PRO A 191 -0.62 7.47 8.08
C PRO A 191 -1.05 7.89 6.67
N LEU A 192 -1.53 9.13 6.49
CA LEU A 192 -1.90 9.69 5.19
C LEU A 192 -0.78 10.56 4.57
N GLY A 193 0.38 10.66 5.24
CA GLY A 193 1.52 11.40 4.76
C GLY A 193 2.34 10.65 3.70
N ILE A 194 3.19 11.41 3.02
CA ILE A 194 4.21 10.90 2.09
C ILE A 194 5.57 11.01 2.79
N THR A 195 6.40 9.97 2.69
CA THR A 195 7.81 10.05 3.06
C THR A 195 8.63 10.20 1.80
N VAL A 196 9.46 11.25 1.72
CA VAL A 196 10.52 11.40 0.74
C VAL A 196 11.86 11.15 1.44
N VAL A 197 12.63 10.17 0.96
CA VAL A 197 13.96 9.83 1.48
C VAL A 197 15.00 10.24 0.45
N PRO A 198 15.68 11.39 0.65
CA PRO A 198 16.77 11.81 -0.21
C PRO A 198 18.08 11.09 0.18
N PHE A 199 18.89 10.78 -0.82
CA PHE A 199 20.25 10.29 -0.67
C PHE A 199 21.13 10.93 -1.75
N SER A 200 22.23 11.57 -1.37
CA SER A 200 23.20 12.13 -2.31
C SER A 200 24.61 11.85 -1.82
N ASN A 201 25.40 11.19 -2.66
CA ASN A 201 26.79 10.86 -2.41
C ASN A 201 27.63 11.07 -3.67
N THR A 202 28.81 11.66 -3.54
CA THR A 202 29.74 11.84 -4.65
C THR A 202 31.10 11.28 -4.26
N GLU A 203 31.61 10.33 -5.04
CA GLU A 203 32.93 9.73 -4.86
C GLU A 203 33.96 10.34 -5.82
N TYR A 204 35.18 10.53 -5.33
CA TYR A 204 36.29 11.11 -6.08
C TYR A 204 37.48 10.17 -6.05
N LEU A 205 38.08 9.92 -7.22
CA LEU A 205 39.30 9.13 -7.38
C LEU A 205 40.45 10.00 -7.91
N LYS A 206 41.57 9.97 -7.19
CA LYS A 206 42.80 10.71 -7.53
C LYS A 206 43.84 9.83 -8.20
N GLY A 207 44.57 10.41 -9.15
CA GLY A 207 45.80 9.85 -9.69
C GLY A 207 46.97 10.01 -8.72
N LEU A 208 48.08 9.30 -8.99
CA LEU A 208 49.32 9.40 -8.22
C LEU A 208 49.95 10.81 -8.25
N ASP A 209 49.60 11.61 -9.26
CA ASP A 209 50.05 12.99 -9.43
C ASP A 209 49.09 14.03 -8.81
N GLY A 210 48.04 13.57 -8.11
CA GLY A 210 47.04 14.40 -7.45
C GLY A 210 45.84 14.83 -8.28
N THR A 211 45.87 14.55 -9.59
CA THR A 211 44.79 14.93 -10.50
C THR A 211 43.53 14.12 -10.22
N ILE A 212 42.36 14.74 -10.39
CA ILE A 212 41.08 14.04 -10.25
C ILE A 212 40.84 13.21 -11.52
N LYS A 213 40.92 11.89 -11.41
CA LYS A 213 40.71 10.98 -12.55
C LYS A 213 39.24 10.67 -12.79
N ARG A 214 38.48 10.48 -11.70
CA ARG A 214 37.05 10.15 -11.79
C ARG A 214 36.26 10.85 -10.71
N ILE A 215 35.07 11.32 -11.08
CA ILE A 215 34.04 11.82 -10.17
C ILE A 215 32.77 11.01 -10.45
N GLU A 216 32.19 10.40 -9.42
CA GLU A 216 30.97 9.61 -9.51
C GLU A 216 29.94 10.12 -8.51
N GLY A 217 28.98 10.90 -9.00
CA GLY A 217 27.83 11.39 -8.27
C GLY A 217 26.66 10.42 -8.34
N GLN A 218 26.06 10.10 -7.21
CA GLN A 218 24.85 9.31 -7.11
C GLN A 218 23.84 10.05 -6.25
N GLU A 219 22.65 10.26 -6.80
CA GLU A 219 21.53 10.87 -6.11
C GLU A 219 20.29 9.98 -6.28
N CYS A 220 19.56 9.76 -5.19
CA CYS A 220 18.37 8.93 -5.15
C CYS A 220 17.30 9.63 -4.32
N HIS A 221 16.10 9.73 -4.88
CA HIS A 221 14.91 10.19 -4.17
C HIS A 221 13.88 9.08 -4.18
N LEU A 222 13.64 8.51 -3.00
CA LEU A 222 12.62 7.49 -2.78
C LEU A 222 11.37 8.15 -2.21
N VAL A 223 10.26 8.05 -2.93
CA VAL A 223 8.95 8.56 -2.50
C VAL A 223 8.06 7.38 -2.17
N ARG A 224 7.42 7.39 -1.00
CA ARG A 224 6.48 6.33 -0.61
C ARG A 224 5.27 6.90 0.12
N VAL A 225 4.13 6.25 -0.07
CA VAL A 225 2.94 6.50 0.75
C VAL A 225 3.07 5.76 2.07
N ASN A 226 2.83 6.44 3.19
CA ASN A 226 3.00 5.84 4.51
C ASN A 226 1.97 4.73 4.80
N ALA A 227 0.72 4.91 4.34
CA ALA A 227 -0.32 3.88 4.38
C ALA A 227 -0.01 2.67 3.47
N TYR A 228 0.74 2.89 2.39
CA TYR A 228 1.05 1.88 1.36
C TYR A 228 2.56 1.84 1.06
N PRO A 229 3.40 1.21 1.92
CA PRO A 229 4.87 1.30 1.81
C PRO A 229 5.47 0.70 0.54
N ARG A 230 4.69 -0.05 -0.26
CA ARG A 230 5.10 -0.61 -1.56
C ARG A 230 4.73 0.28 -2.74
N VAL A 231 3.85 1.26 -2.54
CA VAL A 231 3.39 2.20 -3.56
C VAL A 231 4.23 3.46 -3.46
N GLY A 232 4.75 3.89 -4.60
CA GLY A 232 5.66 5.02 -4.65
C GLY A 232 6.58 4.99 -5.85
N THR A 233 7.43 5.99 -5.91
CA THR A 233 8.35 6.22 -7.02
C THR A 233 9.78 6.28 -6.52
N ILE A 234 10.71 5.98 -7.41
CA ILE A 234 12.14 6.13 -7.18
C ILE A 234 12.75 6.82 -8.39
N VAL A 235 13.52 7.87 -8.11
CA VAL A 235 14.29 8.60 -9.10
C VAL A 235 15.75 8.49 -8.72
N ASN A 236 16.55 7.85 -9.58
CA ASN A 236 17.99 7.74 -9.42
C ASN A 236 18.67 8.58 -10.50
N SER A 237 19.56 9.49 -10.11
CA SER A 237 20.47 10.19 -11.02
C SER A 237 21.90 9.77 -10.73
N THR A 238 22.63 9.38 -11.76
CA THR A 238 24.07 9.13 -11.71
C THR A 238 24.78 10.10 -12.64
N PHE A 239 25.84 10.74 -12.14
CA PHE A 239 26.64 11.69 -12.90
C PHE A 239 28.11 11.31 -12.78
N ASN A 240 28.71 10.85 -13.88
CA ASN A 240 30.09 10.39 -13.92
C ASN A 240 30.93 11.32 -14.79
N PHE A 241 32.14 11.64 -14.32
CA PHE A 241 33.19 12.30 -15.08
C PHE A 241 34.41 11.39 -15.11
N GLU A 242 34.98 11.15 -16.29
CA GLU A 242 36.22 10.40 -16.49
C GLU A 242 37.23 11.25 -17.26
N LEU A 243 38.44 11.36 -16.71
CA LEU A 243 39.53 12.11 -17.34
C LEU A 243 40.03 11.36 -18.59
N ASN A 244 39.96 12.01 -19.74
CA ASN A 244 40.60 11.54 -20.97
C ASN A 244 42.10 11.88 -20.91
N GLU A 245 42.99 11.03 -21.42
CA GLU A 245 44.46 11.15 -21.27
C GLU A 245 45.09 12.44 -21.84
N ALA A 246 44.32 13.33 -22.47
CA ALA A 246 44.80 14.58 -23.06
C ALA A 246 44.91 15.72 -22.02
N ILE A 247 46.15 16.09 -21.66
CA ILE A 247 46.46 17.32 -20.92
C ILE A 247 46.88 18.40 -21.93
N GLY A 248 46.00 19.36 -22.19
CA GLY A 248 46.26 20.54 -23.02
C GLY A 248 46.95 21.66 -22.24
N LYS A 249 47.39 22.71 -22.94
CA LYS A 249 47.85 23.97 -22.32
C LYS A 249 46.78 25.04 -22.52
N SER A 250 46.46 25.77 -21.46
CA SER A 250 45.51 26.90 -21.49
C SER A 250 46.23 28.24 -21.35
N GLU A 251 45.66 29.29 -21.95
CA GLU A 251 46.13 30.66 -21.79
C GLU A 251 45.79 31.17 -20.39
N LEU A 252 46.78 31.76 -19.72
CA LEU A 252 46.62 32.33 -18.38
C LEU A 252 46.03 33.73 -18.47
N LEU A 253 45.15 34.07 -17.52
CA LEU A 253 44.71 35.45 -17.34
C LEU A 253 45.82 36.27 -16.67
N GLN A 254 46.22 37.37 -17.29
CA GLN A 254 47.13 38.35 -16.70
C GLN A 254 46.31 39.39 -15.93
N CYS A 255 46.10 39.15 -14.64
CA CYS A 255 45.37 40.02 -13.72
C CYS A 255 45.93 39.85 -12.30
N ASP A 256 46.00 40.96 -11.55
CA ASP A 256 46.58 40.97 -10.19
C ASP A 256 45.54 40.72 -9.09
N SER A 257 44.24 40.82 -9.43
CA SER A 257 43.11 40.61 -8.52
C SER A 257 41.93 39.93 -9.20
N ILE A 258 41.07 39.24 -8.42
CA ILE A 258 39.85 38.59 -8.94
C ILE A 258 38.95 39.61 -9.65
N GLU A 259 38.80 40.81 -9.11
CA GLU A 259 37.96 41.86 -9.72
C GLU A 259 38.47 42.30 -11.09
N GLU A 260 39.79 42.28 -11.29
CA GLU A 260 40.42 42.54 -12.58
C GLU A 260 40.29 41.35 -13.53
N CYS A 261 40.43 40.13 -13.03
CA CYS A 261 40.21 38.90 -13.80
C CYS A 261 38.77 38.79 -14.32
N VAL A 262 37.77 39.15 -13.51
CA VAL A 262 36.34 39.15 -13.89
C VAL A 262 36.06 40.13 -15.02
N LYS A 263 36.70 41.32 -15.02
CA LYS A 263 36.55 42.31 -16.12
C LYS A 263 37.09 41.80 -17.46
N LEU A 264 38.06 40.88 -17.44
CA LEU A 264 38.62 40.25 -18.64
C LEU A 264 37.74 39.13 -19.19
N MET A 265 36.79 38.61 -18.40
CA MET A 265 35.81 37.61 -18.85
C MET A 265 34.74 38.30 -19.73
N LYS A 266 34.76 38.02 -21.03
CA LYS A 266 33.81 38.62 -21.98
C LYS A 266 32.48 37.85 -22.00
N ASN A 267 31.36 38.58 -22.02
CA ASN A 267 30.00 38.06 -22.24
C ASN A 267 29.47 37.07 -21.16
N VAL A 268 29.88 37.23 -19.91
CA VAL A 268 29.38 36.45 -18.77
C VAL A 268 28.93 37.37 -17.63
N LYS A 269 27.96 36.91 -16.84
CA LYS A 269 27.42 37.62 -15.67
C LYS A 269 27.51 36.72 -14.44
N GLU A 270 27.74 37.34 -13.29
CA GLU A 270 27.70 36.64 -12.02
C GLU A 270 26.29 36.06 -11.78
N SER A 271 26.25 34.78 -11.39
CA SER A 271 25.04 34.08 -10.97
C SER A 271 25.37 33.21 -9.78
N ASP A 272 24.36 32.97 -8.95
CA ASP A 272 24.40 31.94 -7.92
C ASP A 272 24.60 30.54 -8.53
N LEU A 273 25.10 29.61 -7.71
CA LEU A 273 25.27 28.21 -8.10
C LEU A 273 23.96 27.41 -7.95
N ILE A 274 22.99 27.94 -7.20
CA ILE A 274 21.69 27.32 -6.96
C ILE A 274 20.91 27.23 -8.28
N SER A 275 20.31 26.07 -8.60
CA SER A 275 19.48 25.96 -9.80
C SER A 275 18.18 26.74 -9.64
N LYS A 276 17.76 27.40 -10.73
CA LYS A 276 16.43 28.01 -10.79
C LYS A 276 15.42 26.97 -11.26
N VAL A 277 14.25 26.98 -10.65
CA VAL A 277 13.14 26.11 -11.02
C VAL A 277 12.38 26.75 -12.18
N GLU A 278 12.31 26.05 -13.31
CA GLU A 278 11.44 26.45 -14.41
C GLU A 278 9.99 26.12 -14.09
N LYS A 279 9.08 27.03 -14.44
CA LYS A 279 7.66 26.69 -14.43
C LYS A 279 7.38 25.77 -15.61
N SER A 280 6.94 24.55 -15.34
CA SER A 280 6.49 23.52 -16.30
C SER A 280 5.48 24.02 -17.36
N CYS A 281 4.87 25.20 -17.13
CA CYS A 281 3.83 25.80 -17.97
C CYS A 281 4.20 27.21 -18.45
N GLN A 282 4.66 27.34 -19.69
CA GLN A 282 4.70 28.61 -20.43
C GLN A 282 3.59 28.62 -21.52
N ASP A 283 3.06 29.80 -21.82
CA ASP A 283 2.10 30.09 -22.91
C ASP A 283 0.66 29.53 -22.83
N GLY A 284 0.06 29.40 -21.65
CA GLY A 284 -1.40 29.15 -21.53
C GLY A 284 -1.90 27.83 -22.13
N LYS A 285 -0.98 26.92 -22.49
CA LYS A 285 -1.25 25.59 -23.05
C LYS A 285 -1.28 24.47 -22.01
N CYS A 286 -1.14 24.80 -20.73
CA CYS A 286 -1.33 23.84 -19.66
C CYS A 286 -2.81 23.66 -19.31
N TYR A 287 -3.20 22.39 -19.20
CA TYR A 287 -4.45 21.85 -18.69
C TYR A 287 -5.66 22.81 -18.71
N ASN A 288 -6.49 22.66 -19.73
CA ASN A 288 -7.76 23.37 -19.79
C ASN A 288 -8.75 22.74 -18.82
N LEU A 289 -8.99 23.39 -17.67
CA LEU A 289 -9.95 22.92 -16.65
C LEU A 289 -11.32 22.56 -17.24
N VAL A 290 -11.80 23.31 -18.26
CA VAL A 290 -13.07 23.00 -18.93
C VAL A 290 -13.01 21.70 -19.72
N GLN A 291 -11.87 21.39 -20.35
CA GLN A 291 -11.69 20.10 -21.03
C GLN A 291 -11.62 18.95 -20.01
N GLU A 292 -10.96 19.16 -18.88
CA GLU A 292 -10.84 18.13 -17.84
C GLU A 292 -12.19 17.84 -17.16
N VAL A 293 -13.00 18.87 -16.89
CA VAL A 293 -14.38 18.70 -16.39
C VAL A 293 -15.24 17.94 -17.41
N LYS A 294 -15.10 18.22 -18.70
CA LYS A 294 -15.81 17.48 -19.75
C LYS A 294 -15.36 16.01 -19.81
N ARG A 295 -14.06 15.74 -19.63
CA ARG A 295 -13.49 14.40 -19.65
C ARG A 295 -14.03 13.52 -18.52
N PHE A 296 -14.16 14.08 -17.32
CA PHE A 296 -14.62 13.36 -16.12
C PHE A 296 -16.10 13.58 -15.80
N LYS A 297 -16.89 14.12 -16.73
CA LYS A 297 -18.31 14.42 -16.50
C LYS A 297 -19.08 13.18 -16.00
N ASP A 298 -18.95 12.07 -16.71
CA ASP A 298 -19.71 10.86 -16.39
C ASP A 298 -19.25 10.24 -15.06
N ASP A 299 -17.95 10.31 -14.77
CA ASP A 299 -17.34 9.84 -13.52
C ASP A 299 -17.75 10.68 -12.28
N LEU A 300 -18.28 11.90 -12.48
CA LEU A 300 -18.69 12.83 -11.42
C LEU A 300 -20.21 12.94 -11.23
N LYS A 301 -20.99 12.05 -11.86
CA LYS A 301 -22.44 11.98 -11.62
C LYS A 301 -22.75 11.45 -10.22
N ASN A 302 -23.94 11.75 -9.71
CA ASN A 302 -24.42 11.23 -8.42
C ASN A 302 -24.41 9.68 -8.35
N THR A 303 -24.61 9.00 -9.49
CA THR A 303 -24.57 7.53 -9.58
C THR A 303 -23.18 6.94 -9.37
N GLU A 304 -22.12 7.74 -9.50
CA GLU A 304 -20.72 7.31 -9.36
C GLU A 304 -20.11 7.62 -7.98
N ILE A 305 -20.86 8.26 -7.09
CA ILE A 305 -20.40 8.46 -5.70
C ILE A 305 -20.23 7.08 -5.04
N GLY A 306 -19.15 6.91 -4.27
CA GLY A 306 -18.77 5.61 -3.72
C GLY A 306 -17.95 4.73 -4.67
N ASN A 307 -17.71 5.16 -5.92
CA ASN A 307 -16.85 4.46 -6.88
C ASN A 307 -15.45 5.10 -7.01
N PRO A 308 -14.40 4.31 -7.33
CA PRO A 308 -13.06 4.84 -7.58
C PRO A 308 -12.98 5.84 -8.74
N ALA A 309 -13.87 5.73 -9.73
CA ALA A 309 -13.95 6.64 -10.87
C ALA A 309 -14.19 8.09 -10.44
N SER A 310 -15.12 8.29 -9.51
CA SER A 310 -15.44 9.61 -8.94
C SER A 310 -14.26 10.19 -8.15
N ALA A 311 -13.60 9.37 -7.33
CA ALA A 311 -12.39 9.78 -6.61
C ALA A 311 -11.23 10.14 -7.57
N LYS A 312 -11.09 9.41 -8.68
CA LYS A 312 -10.10 9.68 -9.73
C LYS A 312 -10.36 10.99 -10.48
N GLY A 313 -11.63 11.25 -10.85
CA GLY A 313 -12.02 12.51 -11.47
C GLY A 313 -11.75 13.70 -10.54
N PHE A 314 -12.07 13.53 -9.25
CA PHE A 314 -11.80 14.52 -8.22
C PHE A 314 -10.31 14.87 -8.09
N ILE A 315 -9.40 13.89 -7.95
CA ILE A 315 -7.96 14.19 -7.81
C ILE A 315 -7.39 14.93 -9.04
N SER A 316 -7.83 14.57 -10.24
CA SER A 316 -7.39 15.23 -11.48
C SER A 316 -7.84 16.69 -11.50
N LEU A 317 -9.10 16.95 -11.14
CA LEU A 317 -9.67 18.29 -11.15
C LEU A 317 -9.14 19.18 -10.04
N VAL A 318 -8.87 18.65 -8.84
CA VAL A 318 -8.24 19.43 -7.75
C VAL A 318 -6.85 19.92 -8.16
N GLN A 319 -6.05 19.07 -8.82
CA GLN A 319 -4.71 19.43 -9.28
C GLN A 319 -4.74 20.61 -10.27
N VAL A 320 -5.62 20.55 -11.27
CA VAL A 320 -5.78 21.62 -12.27
C VAL A 320 -6.45 22.85 -11.65
N GLY A 321 -7.43 22.62 -10.78
CA GLY A 321 -8.27 23.63 -10.12
C GLY A 321 -7.49 24.61 -9.25
N ARG A 322 -6.40 24.16 -8.62
CA ARG A 322 -5.49 25.01 -7.82
C ARG A 322 -4.82 26.13 -8.62
N SER A 323 -4.70 25.96 -9.93
CA SER A 323 -4.10 26.95 -10.84
C SER A 323 -5.15 27.80 -11.59
N ALA A 324 -6.43 27.49 -11.44
CA ALA A 324 -7.50 28.12 -12.20
C ALA A 324 -7.96 29.46 -11.58
N LYS A 325 -8.34 30.40 -12.45
CA LYS A 325 -8.90 31.71 -12.04
C LYS A 325 -10.39 31.60 -11.72
N ALA A 326 -10.89 32.49 -10.86
CA ALA A 326 -12.30 32.61 -10.48
C ALA A 326 -13.27 32.60 -11.68
N GLU A 327 -12.98 33.38 -12.74
CA GLU A 327 -13.79 33.45 -13.96
C GLU A 327 -14.02 32.08 -14.64
N THR A 328 -13.04 31.17 -14.54
CA THR A 328 -13.15 29.84 -15.14
C THR A 328 -14.12 28.97 -14.35
N TRP A 329 -14.07 29.04 -13.02
CA TRP A 329 -15.02 28.36 -12.13
C TRP A 329 -16.44 28.89 -12.31
N HIS A 330 -16.61 30.21 -12.38
CA HIS A 330 -17.89 30.86 -12.66
C HIS A 330 -18.56 30.30 -13.92
N ARG A 331 -17.79 30.19 -15.01
CA ARG A 331 -18.26 29.64 -16.29
C ARG A 331 -18.63 28.16 -16.20
N ILE A 332 -17.88 27.37 -15.43
CA ILE A 332 -18.13 25.93 -15.26
C ILE A 332 -19.43 25.71 -14.47
N LEU A 333 -19.58 26.35 -13.32
CA LEU A 333 -20.75 26.22 -12.44
C LEU A 333 -22.05 26.60 -13.15
N ASN A 334 -22.02 27.66 -13.96
CA ASN A 334 -23.19 28.15 -14.69
C ASN A 334 -23.48 27.39 -16.01
N SER A 335 -22.59 26.49 -16.43
CA SER A 335 -22.80 25.68 -17.64
C SER A 335 -23.82 24.57 -17.43
N LYS A 336 -24.45 24.09 -18.53
CA LYS A 336 -25.38 22.94 -18.47
C LYS A 336 -24.72 21.71 -17.83
N THR A 337 -23.46 21.45 -18.16
CA THR A 337 -22.68 20.35 -17.57
C THR A 337 -22.44 20.57 -16.08
N GLY A 338 -22.05 21.78 -15.66
CA GLY A 338 -21.78 22.06 -14.26
C GLY A 338 -23.01 21.95 -13.36
N LYS A 339 -24.19 22.35 -13.85
CA LYS A 339 -25.45 22.19 -13.12
C LYS A 339 -25.82 20.73 -12.85
N GLU A 340 -25.44 19.80 -13.74
CA GLU A 340 -25.72 18.36 -13.59
C GLU A 340 -24.84 17.69 -12.52
N ILE A 341 -23.63 18.22 -12.30
CA ILE A 341 -22.63 17.70 -11.35
C ILE A 341 -22.27 18.73 -10.27
N ARG A 342 -23.20 19.65 -9.96
CA ARG A 342 -22.98 20.78 -9.03
C ARG A 342 -22.47 20.32 -7.65
N PRO A 343 -23.04 19.27 -7.01
CA PRO A 343 -22.57 18.84 -5.70
C PRO A 343 -21.10 18.37 -5.71
N GLN A 344 -20.67 17.65 -6.75
CA GLN A 344 -19.29 17.19 -6.89
C GLN A 344 -18.34 18.34 -7.22
N LEU A 345 -18.78 19.35 -7.97
CA LEU A 345 -17.98 20.55 -8.21
C LEU A 345 -17.78 21.35 -6.92
N LEU A 346 -18.76 21.38 -6.01
CA LEU A 346 -18.61 21.98 -4.69
C LEU A 346 -17.60 21.22 -3.83
N ASP A 347 -17.61 19.88 -3.85
CA ASP A 347 -16.56 19.07 -3.20
C ASP A 347 -15.16 19.45 -3.71
N ILE A 348 -15.02 19.60 -5.03
CA ILE A 348 -13.75 19.97 -5.68
C ILE A 348 -13.34 21.39 -5.29
N LEU A 349 -14.24 22.37 -5.33
CA LEU A 349 -13.99 23.76 -4.93
C LEU A 349 -13.54 23.84 -3.48
N ALA A 350 -14.16 23.05 -2.59
CA ALA A 350 -13.76 22.96 -1.20
C ALA A 350 -12.34 22.38 -1.04
N ALA A 351 -11.96 21.39 -1.87
CA ALA A 351 -10.64 20.75 -1.83
C ALA A 351 -9.51 21.55 -2.50
N VAL A 352 -9.85 22.46 -3.44
CA VAL A 352 -8.92 23.41 -4.06
C VAL A 352 -8.33 24.37 -3.02
N GLN A 353 -9.14 24.81 -2.06
CA GLN A 353 -8.72 25.61 -0.89
C GLN A 353 -8.00 26.91 -1.27
N SER A 354 -8.55 27.63 -2.26
CA SER A 354 -8.13 28.98 -2.59
C SER A 354 -9.25 29.98 -2.31
N TYR A 355 -8.89 31.21 -1.95
CA TYR A 355 -9.87 32.28 -1.74
C TYR A 355 -10.73 32.58 -2.99
N ASP A 356 -10.16 32.42 -4.19
CA ASP A 356 -10.89 32.58 -5.46
C ASP A 356 -11.95 31.49 -5.65
N ALA A 357 -11.62 30.22 -5.32
CA ALA A 357 -12.58 29.12 -5.37
C ALA A 357 -13.70 29.30 -4.33
N PHE A 358 -13.35 29.80 -3.14
CA PHE A 358 -14.32 30.12 -2.08
C PHE A 358 -15.34 31.18 -2.50
N LYS A 359 -14.88 32.27 -3.12
CA LYS A 359 -15.77 33.33 -3.60
C LYS A 359 -16.81 32.82 -4.60
N GLU A 360 -16.37 32.01 -5.55
CA GLU A 360 -17.27 31.45 -6.56
C GLU A 360 -18.22 30.39 -5.99
N ALA A 361 -17.76 29.60 -5.02
CA ALA A 361 -18.63 28.65 -4.32
C ALA A 361 -19.73 29.37 -3.53
N ILE A 362 -19.39 30.39 -2.73
CA ILE A 362 -20.38 31.17 -1.97
C ILE A 362 -21.30 31.97 -2.90
N ALA A 363 -20.78 32.55 -3.99
CA ALA A 363 -21.63 33.24 -4.96
C ALA A 363 -22.62 32.30 -5.67
N ALA A 364 -22.29 31.02 -5.76
CA ALA A 364 -23.15 29.99 -6.32
C ALA A 364 -24.12 29.39 -5.30
N LEU A 365 -24.02 29.71 -4.00
CA LEU A 365 -24.85 29.16 -2.92
C LEU A 365 -25.70 30.26 -2.27
N GLN A 366 -27.01 30.05 -2.18
CA GLN A 366 -27.88 30.90 -1.38
C GLN A 366 -27.98 30.33 0.03
N LEU A 367 -27.17 30.85 0.97
CA LEU A 367 -27.05 30.32 2.34
C LEU A 367 -28.35 30.42 3.17
N ASP A 368 -29.27 31.29 2.75
CA ASP A 368 -30.56 31.54 3.38
C ASP A 368 -31.71 30.77 2.68
N ASP A 369 -31.42 30.00 1.62
CA ASP A 369 -32.39 29.20 0.86
C ASP A 369 -32.39 27.73 1.32
N GLU A 370 -33.58 27.18 1.57
CA GLU A 370 -33.77 25.78 1.98
C GLU A 370 -33.37 24.81 0.86
N ASP A 371 -33.56 25.19 -0.40
CA ASP A 371 -33.24 24.36 -1.56
C ASP A 371 -31.72 24.16 -1.73
N ASP A 372 -30.92 25.13 -1.30
CA ASP A 372 -29.45 25.11 -1.37
C ASP A 372 -28.78 24.56 -0.10
N PHE A 373 -29.54 24.23 0.96
CA PHE A 373 -29.01 23.76 2.25
C PHE A 373 -28.05 22.58 2.11
N ASN A 374 -28.43 21.55 1.34
CA ASN A 374 -27.62 20.34 1.18
C ASN A 374 -26.29 20.63 0.47
N ASP A 375 -26.32 21.49 -0.55
CA ASP A 375 -25.13 21.89 -1.31
C ASP A 375 -24.20 22.76 -0.43
N ALA A 376 -24.77 23.66 0.37
CA ALA A 376 -24.02 24.49 1.32
C ALA A 376 -23.39 23.67 2.45
N GLU A 377 -24.16 22.75 3.06
CA GLU A 377 -23.65 21.85 4.10
C GLU A 377 -22.52 20.97 3.56
N ARG A 378 -22.68 20.40 2.36
CA ARG A 378 -21.66 19.60 1.69
C ARG A 378 -20.36 20.39 1.42
N TYR A 379 -20.48 21.63 0.93
CA TYR A 379 -19.32 22.50 0.70
C TYR A 379 -18.55 22.81 2.01
N LEU A 380 -19.27 23.17 3.07
CA LEU A 380 -18.67 23.47 4.38
C LEU A 380 -18.01 22.22 5.01
N GLN A 381 -18.61 21.04 4.85
CA GLN A 381 -18.01 19.78 5.27
C GLN A 381 -16.71 19.49 4.50
N GLY A 382 -16.68 19.75 3.19
CA GLY A 382 -15.46 19.66 2.38
C GLY A 382 -14.34 20.56 2.89
N LEU A 383 -14.67 21.82 3.23
CA LEU A 383 -13.72 22.77 3.82
C LEU A 383 -13.18 22.30 5.17
N SER A 384 -14.03 21.69 6.00
CA SER A 384 -13.67 21.21 7.34
C SER A 384 -12.59 20.11 7.31
N VAL A 385 -12.47 19.36 6.21
CA VAL A 385 -11.45 18.32 6.02
C VAL A 385 -10.32 18.73 5.08
N GLY A 386 -10.29 19.99 4.65
CA GLY A 386 -9.23 20.56 3.83
C GLY A 386 -7.83 20.47 4.47
N THR A 387 -6.81 20.30 3.66
CA THR A 387 -5.39 20.17 4.04
C THR A 387 -4.60 21.48 4.05
N ARG A 388 -5.09 22.51 3.36
CA ARG A 388 -4.49 23.83 3.10
C ARG A 388 -5.44 24.98 3.52
N PRO A 389 -5.83 25.12 4.81
CA PRO A 389 -6.75 26.17 5.23
C PRO A 389 -6.19 27.58 4.96
N ASP A 390 -6.96 28.39 4.22
CA ASP A 390 -6.65 29.81 3.95
C ASP A 390 -7.31 30.70 5.01
N THR A 391 -6.53 31.57 5.66
CA THR A 391 -7.02 32.45 6.73
C THR A 391 -8.09 33.43 6.23
N LYS A 392 -8.01 33.88 4.97
CA LYS A 392 -9.02 34.77 4.38
C LYS A 392 -10.38 34.10 4.24
N VAL A 393 -10.39 32.78 4.03
CA VAL A 393 -11.63 31.99 3.98
C VAL A 393 -12.23 31.90 5.38
N ILE A 394 -11.42 31.62 6.41
CA ILE A 394 -11.88 31.56 7.81
C ILE A 394 -12.46 32.91 8.25
N GLU A 395 -11.77 34.03 7.96
CA GLU A 395 -12.27 35.38 8.25
C GLU A 395 -13.61 35.67 7.57
N ALA A 396 -13.76 35.25 6.31
CA ALA A 396 -15.01 35.42 5.58
C ALA A 396 -16.15 34.57 6.17
N LEU A 397 -15.86 33.34 6.59
CA LEU A 397 -16.83 32.47 7.28
C LEU A 397 -17.27 33.06 8.62
N ILE A 398 -16.37 33.69 9.38
CA ILE A 398 -16.72 34.39 10.63
C ILE A 398 -17.63 35.59 10.35
N LYS A 399 -17.36 36.37 9.29
CA LYS A 399 -18.23 37.47 8.88
C LYS A 399 -19.61 36.98 8.46
N ILE A 400 -19.68 35.86 7.75
CA ILE A 400 -20.95 35.19 7.46
C ILE A 400 -21.64 34.82 8.78
N ALA A 401 -20.93 34.18 9.70
CA ALA A 401 -21.42 33.77 11.01
C ALA A 401 -21.94 34.92 11.91
N GLN A 402 -21.56 36.16 11.65
CA GLN A 402 -21.99 37.33 12.41
C GLN A 402 -23.23 38.03 11.83
N ASN A 403 -23.56 37.76 10.56
CA ASN A 403 -24.64 38.45 9.83
C ASN A 403 -26.04 37.82 10.03
N ASN A 404 -26.17 36.73 10.81
CA ASN A 404 -27.41 36.19 11.41
C ASN A 404 -28.63 35.95 10.48
N SER A 405 -28.45 35.51 9.23
CA SER A 405 -29.57 35.33 8.26
C SER A 405 -29.85 33.89 7.81
N TYR A 406 -29.16 32.88 8.35
CA TYR A 406 -29.21 31.49 7.85
C TYR A 406 -29.80 30.50 8.87
N TYR A 407 -30.20 29.32 8.38
CA TYR A 407 -30.82 28.25 9.17
C TYR A 407 -29.93 27.73 10.31
N THR A 408 -30.53 27.42 11.46
CA THR A 408 -29.84 26.91 12.67
C THR A 408 -29.00 25.65 12.42
N LYS A 409 -29.43 24.77 11.51
CA LYS A 409 -28.65 23.58 11.12
C LYS A 409 -27.35 23.96 10.38
N LEU A 410 -27.41 24.98 9.54
CA LEU A 410 -26.25 25.44 8.77
C LEU A 410 -25.26 26.20 9.67
N GLU A 411 -25.76 26.93 10.66
CA GLU A 411 -24.95 27.59 11.69
C GLU A 411 -24.06 26.60 12.44
N ASP A 412 -24.59 25.44 12.83
CA ASP A 412 -23.81 24.40 13.50
C ASP A 412 -22.68 23.87 12.60
N THR A 413 -23.00 23.52 11.35
CA THR A 413 -21.99 23.10 10.37
C THR A 413 -20.94 24.19 10.16
N LEU A 414 -21.34 25.46 10.07
CA LEU A 414 -20.43 26.61 9.94
C LEU A 414 -19.47 26.71 11.13
N MET A 415 -19.97 26.56 12.37
CA MET A 415 -19.14 26.58 13.57
C MET A 415 -18.13 25.42 13.60
N GLN A 416 -18.56 24.21 13.21
CA GLN A 416 -17.67 23.06 13.12
C GLN A 416 -16.57 23.27 12.06
N THR A 417 -16.92 23.85 10.91
CA THR A 417 -15.97 24.15 9.83
C THR A 417 -14.95 25.21 10.24
N ILE A 418 -15.38 26.33 10.84
CA ILE A 418 -14.48 27.39 11.34
C ILE A 418 -13.47 26.80 12.34
N ALA A 419 -13.97 26.02 13.31
CA ALA A 419 -13.13 25.39 14.31
C ALA A 419 -12.11 24.41 13.71
N SER A 420 -12.55 23.53 12.80
CA SER A 420 -11.67 22.54 12.16
C SER A 420 -10.61 23.18 11.27
N MET A 421 -10.98 24.17 10.44
CA MET A 421 -10.04 24.90 9.60
C MET A 421 -8.98 25.62 10.44
N THR A 422 -9.40 26.24 11.54
CA THR A 422 -8.50 26.94 12.47
C THR A 422 -7.54 25.98 13.17
N HIS A 423 -8.03 24.82 13.62
CA HIS A 423 -7.19 23.76 14.19
C HIS A 423 -6.10 23.33 13.20
N ARG A 424 -6.47 23.05 11.95
CA ARG A 424 -5.52 22.64 10.91
C ARG A 424 -4.51 23.73 10.57
N HIS A 425 -4.94 25.00 10.57
CA HIS A 425 -4.05 26.13 10.40
C HIS A 425 -3.02 26.21 11.53
N ALA A 426 -3.46 26.07 12.79
CA ALA A 426 -2.57 26.05 13.95
C ALA A 426 -1.54 24.90 13.86
N ARG A 427 -1.96 23.71 13.40
CA ARG A 427 -1.03 22.58 13.18
C ARG A 427 0.04 22.89 12.13
N LEU A 428 -0.30 23.58 11.04
CA LEU A 428 0.67 24.00 10.01
C LEU A 428 1.70 25.01 10.55
N LEU A 429 1.35 25.78 11.58
CA LEU A 429 2.26 26.68 12.30
C LEU A 429 3.11 25.95 13.38
N GLY A 430 3.01 24.63 13.48
CA GLY A 430 3.72 23.85 14.51
C GLY A 430 2.98 23.81 15.85
N ASP A 431 1.65 23.69 15.82
CA ASP A 431 0.76 23.70 16.99
C ASP A 431 0.76 25.04 17.76
N ASP A 432 0.93 26.16 17.05
CA ASP A 432 0.89 27.50 17.63
C ASP A 432 -0.55 28.02 17.80
N TYR A 433 -1.17 27.63 18.90
CA TYR A 433 -2.50 28.14 19.31
C TYR A 433 -2.45 29.54 19.96
N GLN A 434 -1.25 30.12 20.17
CA GLN A 434 -1.08 31.47 20.71
C GLN A 434 -0.93 32.52 19.61
N ASN A 435 -0.88 32.09 18.36
CA ASN A 435 -0.95 32.97 17.21
C ASN A 435 -2.15 33.93 17.34
N GLY A 436 -1.95 35.21 17.00
CA GLY A 436 -2.97 36.25 17.15
C GLY A 436 -4.28 35.91 16.44
N PHE A 437 -4.20 35.34 15.24
CA PHE A 437 -5.37 34.94 14.46
C PHE A 437 -6.12 33.75 15.10
N VAL A 438 -5.39 32.70 15.49
CA VAL A 438 -5.98 31.51 16.14
C VAL A 438 -6.63 31.90 17.48
N SER A 439 -6.00 32.82 18.21
CA SER A 439 -6.54 33.35 19.47
C SER A 439 -7.83 34.14 19.26
N GLU A 440 -7.92 34.95 18.20
CA GLU A 440 -9.14 35.68 17.84
C GLU A 440 -10.32 34.73 17.58
N VAL A 441 -10.11 33.69 16.77
CA VAL A 441 -11.16 32.68 16.51
C VAL A 441 -11.53 31.91 17.77
N THR A 442 -10.54 31.59 18.60
CA THR A 442 -10.79 30.91 19.89
C THR A 442 -11.68 31.76 20.79
N ASN A 443 -11.37 33.06 20.90
CA ASN A 443 -12.16 34.01 21.69
C ASN A 443 -13.58 34.14 21.13
N PHE A 444 -13.73 34.29 19.82
CA PHE A 444 -15.04 34.31 19.15
C PHE A 444 -15.92 33.12 19.55
N LEU A 445 -15.39 31.89 19.49
CA LEU A 445 -16.13 30.68 19.86
C LEU A 445 -16.40 30.61 21.37
N THR A 446 -15.46 31.03 22.22
CA THR A 446 -15.66 30.99 23.68
C THR A 446 -16.63 32.05 24.17
N ASP A 447 -16.64 33.23 23.57
CA ASP A 447 -17.54 34.34 23.89
C ASP A 447 -18.97 33.98 23.46
N ALA A 448 -19.12 33.39 22.28
CA ALA A 448 -20.40 32.88 21.81
C ALA A 448 -20.95 31.75 22.71
N LEU A 449 -20.08 30.85 23.21
CA LEU A 449 -20.48 29.83 24.18
C LEU A 449 -20.96 30.44 25.51
N ASP A 450 -20.37 31.54 25.97
CA ASP A 450 -20.81 32.22 27.20
C ASP A 450 -22.13 32.96 27.02
N ALA A 451 -22.40 33.45 25.79
CA ALA A 451 -23.66 34.08 25.43
C ALA A 451 -24.82 33.08 25.27
N CYS A 452 -24.55 31.77 25.14
CA CYS A 452 -25.59 30.76 24.98
C CYS A 452 -26.43 30.54 26.25
N GLU A 453 -27.74 30.77 26.15
CA GLU A 453 -28.68 30.47 27.22
C GLU A 453 -29.18 29.01 27.18
N SER A 454 -29.47 28.47 25.97
CA SER A 454 -30.03 27.13 25.78
C SER A 454 -28.96 26.02 25.76
N ASP A 455 -29.35 24.80 26.13
CA ASP A 455 -28.49 23.62 26.06
C ASP A 455 -28.12 23.29 24.59
N GLU A 456 -29.03 23.46 23.64
CA GLU A 456 -28.78 23.24 22.21
C GLU A 456 -27.68 24.14 21.65
N CYS A 457 -27.72 25.44 22.00
CA CYS A 457 -26.68 26.41 21.67
C CYS A 457 -25.32 25.99 22.24
N LYS A 458 -25.28 25.61 23.53
CA LYS A 458 -24.03 25.16 24.19
C LYS A 458 -23.47 23.90 23.55
N LEU A 459 -24.31 22.92 23.16
CA LEU A 459 -23.87 21.68 22.52
C LEU A 459 -23.13 21.93 21.20
N MET A 460 -23.57 22.91 20.41
CA MET A 460 -22.92 23.32 19.15
C MET A 460 -21.50 23.85 19.39
N TYR A 461 -21.35 24.84 20.28
CA TYR A 461 -20.04 25.43 20.56
C TYR A 461 -19.11 24.47 21.31
N LEU A 462 -19.61 23.60 22.19
CA LEU A 462 -18.78 22.56 22.81
C LEU A 462 -18.21 21.58 21.79
N ARG A 463 -18.97 21.23 20.74
CA ARG A 463 -18.45 20.47 19.60
C ARG A 463 -17.40 21.25 18.83
N ALA A 464 -17.64 22.53 18.58
CA ALA A 464 -16.69 23.40 17.89
C ALA A 464 -15.36 23.51 18.66
N LEU A 465 -15.38 23.68 19.98
CA LEU A 465 -14.17 23.66 20.81
C LEU A 465 -13.45 22.30 20.76
N GLY A 466 -14.21 21.21 20.68
CA GLY A 466 -13.66 19.86 20.45
C GLY A 466 -12.95 19.69 19.10
N ASN A 467 -13.47 20.31 18.03
CA ASN A 467 -12.82 20.36 16.72
C ASN A 467 -11.60 21.30 16.70
N LEU A 468 -11.66 22.42 17.41
CA LEU A 468 -10.57 23.42 17.50
C LEU A 468 -9.35 22.89 18.27
N LYS A 469 -9.59 22.15 19.36
CA LYS A 469 -8.55 21.53 20.21
C LYS A 469 -7.54 22.50 20.79
N ALA A 470 -7.93 23.77 20.98
CA ALA A 470 -7.05 24.79 21.53
C ALA A 470 -6.81 24.56 23.04
N PRO A 471 -5.55 24.47 23.51
CA PRO A 471 -5.24 24.12 24.91
C PRO A 471 -5.83 25.07 25.97
N ASN A 472 -5.99 26.36 25.64
CA ASN A 472 -6.60 27.35 26.53
C ASN A 472 -8.10 27.10 26.81
N THR A 473 -8.77 26.28 26.01
CA THR A 473 -10.20 25.95 26.19
C THR A 473 -10.42 24.79 27.16
N ILE A 474 -9.38 24.01 27.50
CA ILE A 474 -9.46 22.81 28.33
C ILE A 474 -10.11 23.08 29.70
N SER A 475 -9.70 24.16 30.38
CA SER A 475 -10.27 24.51 31.71
C SER A 475 -11.77 24.78 31.64
N LYS A 476 -12.22 25.43 30.55
CA LYS A 476 -13.63 25.74 30.31
C LYS A 476 -14.42 24.46 30.03
N LEU A 477 -13.88 23.57 29.19
CA LEU A 477 -14.47 22.25 28.92
C LEU A 477 -14.63 21.42 30.20
N PHE A 478 -13.63 21.39 31.10
CA PHE A 478 -13.76 20.70 32.38
C PHE A 478 -14.86 21.30 33.27
N THR A 479 -15.03 22.63 33.26
CA THR A 479 -16.10 23.30 34.01
C THR A 479 -17.47 22.79 33.55
N PHE A 480 -17.71 22.74 32.23
CA PHE A 480 -18.93 22.16 31.68
C PHE A 480 -19.06 20.66 31.91
N ALA A 481 -17.95 19.90 31.86
CA ALA A 481 -17.94 18.47 32.14
C ALA A 481 -18.38 18.17 33.59
N GLN A 482 -17.87 18.91 34.58
CA GLN A 482 -18.13 18.64 36.00
C GLN A 482 -19.42 19.31 36.51
N GLN A 483 -19.79 20.49 35.99
CA GLN A 483 -20.91 21.28 36.53
C GLN A 483 -22.16 21.31 35.64
N GLY A 484 -22.04 20.97 34.35
CA GLY A 484 -23.16 21.02 33.40
C GLY A 484 -24.24 19.96 33.64
N SER A 485 -25.37 20.11 32.92
CA SER A 485 -26.43 19.08 32.80
C SER A 485 -25.87 17.77 32.23
N TYR A 486 -26.61 16.66 32.29
CA TYR A 486 -26.11 15.37 31.77
C TYR A 486 -25.71 15.44 30.29
N LYS A 487 -26.52 16.10 29.44
CA LYS A 487 -26.21 16.28 28.01
C LYS A 487 -24.96 17.13 27.79
N ILE A 488 -24.86 18.26 28.49
CA ILE A 488 -23.72 19.19 28.41
C ILE A 488 -22.43 18.54 28.93
N SER A 489 -22.51 17.81 30.05
CA SER A 489 -21.41 17.07 30.64
C SER A 489 -20.86 16.03 29.66
N THR A 490 -21.74 15.18 29.10
CA THR A 490 -21.35 14.17 28.11
C THR A 490 -20.68 14.79 26.88
N GLN A 491 -21.24 15.88 26.33
CA GLN A 491 -20.66 16.56 25.18
C GLN A 491 -19.31 17.22 25.49
N ALA A 492 -19.13 17.77 26.69
CA ALA A 492 -17.85 18.34 27.12
C ALA A 492 -16.77 17.26 27.29
N VAL A 493 -17.08 16.10 27.89
CA VAL A 493 -16.14 14.96 27.95
C VAL A 493 -15.83 14.45 26.55
N LYS A 494 -16.82 14.43 25.66
CA LYS A 494 -16.63 14.06 24.26
C LYS A 494 -15.70 15.01 23.51
N ALA A 495 -15.79 16.32 23.78
CA ALA A 495 -14.86 17.32 23.25
C ALA A 495 -13.44 17.10 23.79
N LEU A 496 -13.30 16.87 25.11
CA LEU A 496 -12.01 16.55 25.73
C LEU A 496 -11.38 15.28 25.12
N LYS A 497 -12.16 14.24 24.81
CA LYS A 497 -11.65 13.02 24.17
C LYS A 497 -10.96 13.27 22.81
N GLN A 498 -11.28 14.37 22.13
CA GLN A 498 -10.69 14.69 20.82
C GLN A 498 -9.27 15.27 20.90
N PHE A 499 -8.83 15.73 22.07
CA PHE A 499 -7.49 16.29 22.26
C PHE A 499 -6.43 15.18 22.28
N PRO A 500 -5.18 15.50 21.86
CA PRO A 500 -4.06 14.59 22.00
C PRO A 500 -3.84 14.12 23.44
N VAL A 501 -3.53 12.83 23.61
CA VAL A 501 -3.32 12.20 24.93
C VAL A 501 -2.16 12.86 25.70
N SER A 502 -1.21 13.50 25.01
CA SER A 502 -0.09 14.23 25.62
C SER A 502 -0.54 15.34 26.58
N PHE A 503 -1.71 15.94 26.38
CA PHE A 503 -2.26 16.97 27.27
C PHE A 503 -2.71 16.42 28.63
N TRP A 504 -2.96 15.12 28.73
CA TRP A 504 -3.57 14.50 29.92
C TRP A 504 -2.55 13.93 30.91
N ASN A 505 -1.25 13.99 30.62
CA ASN A 505 -0.20 13.33 31.40
C ASN A 505 0.07 13.96 32.80
N THR A 506 -0.65 15.02 33.17
CA THR A 506 -0.55 15.62 34.51
C THR A 506 -1.48 14.92 35.50
N ALA A 507 -1.04 14.76 36.75
CA ALA A 507 -1.86 14.18 37.81
C ALA A 507 -3.19 14.94 38.05
N GLU A 508 -3.20 16.25 37.80
CA GLU A 508 -4.40 17.10 37.94
C GLU A 508 -5.52 16.65 36.98
N PHE A 509 -5.27 16.63 35.67
CA PHE A 509 -6.29 16.23 34.70
C PHE A 509 -6.74 14.78 34.87
N ARG A 510 -5.83 13.87 35.21
CA ARG A 510 -6.19 12.50 35.53
C ARG A 510 -7.20 12.42 36.67
N SER A 511 -6.98 13.16 37.76
CA SER A 511 -7.90 13.15 38.91
C SER A 511 -9.31 13.66 38.54
N LYS A 512 -9.42 14.58 37.58
CA LYS A 512 -10.72 15.07 37.06
C LYS A 512 -11.45 13.99 36.25
N PHE A 513 -10.74 13.19 35.44
CA PHE A 513 -11.37 12.06 34.74
C PHE A 513 -11.74 10.91 35.69
N GLU A 514 -10.92 10.66 36.72
CA GLU A 514 -11.25 9.70 37.77
C GLU A 514 -12.48 10.13 38.56
N ASP A 515 -12.62 11.42 38.89
CA ASP A 515 -13.82 11.99 39.50
C ASP A 515 -15.09 11.70 38.69
N ILE A 516 -15.03 11.88 37.37
CA ILE A 516 -16.16 11.58 36.47
C ILE A 516 -16.45 10.07 36.43
N PHE A 517 -15.44 9.23 36.22
CA PHE A 517 -15.63 7.78 36.08
C PHE A 517 -16.15 7.11 37.36
N TYR A 518 -15.54 7.45 38.51
CA TYR A 518 -15.89 6.92 39.84
C TYR A 518 -17.03 7.68 40.51
N GLN A 519 -17.51 8.78 39.92
CA GLN A 519 -18.61 9.59 40.43
C GLN A 519 -18.35 10.17 41.84
N ILE A 520 -17.17 10.77 42.04
CA ILE A 520 -16.73 11.22 43.37
C ILE A 520 -17.53 12.47 43.81
N THR A 521 -17.68 13.46 42.92
CA THR A 521 -18.35 14.74 43.21
C THR A 521 -19.87 14.70 43.00
N LYS A 522 -20.33 14.10 41.90
CA LYS A 522 -21.74 14.00 41.55
C LYS A 522 -22.04 12.75 40.73
N LYS A 523 -23.33 12.48 40.51
CA LYS A 523 -23.75 11.49 39.53
C LYS A 523 -23.51 12.01 38.11
N TYR A 524 -23.12 11.11 37.22
CA TYR A 524 -22.79 11.37 35.82
C TYR A 524 -23.54 10.36 34.96
N ASP A 525 -23.86 10.78 33.73
CA ASP A 525 -24.41 9.88 32.73
C ASP A 525 -23.43 8.74 32.40
N SER A 526 -23.96 7.55 32.06
CA SER A 526 -23.14 6.40 31.70
C SER A 526 -22.17 6.71 30.55
N SER A 527 -22.60 7.50 29.57
CA SER A 527 -21.79 7.87 28.41
C SER A 527 -20.64 8.80 28.79
N ALA A 528 -20.83 9.71 29.75
CA ALA A 528 -19.75 10.54 30.28
C ALA A 528 -18.71 9.67 31.03
N ARG A 529 -19.16 8.70 31.83
CA ARG A 529 -18.29 7.75 32.55
C ARG A 529 -17.47 6.88 31.59
N THR A 530 -18.09 6.32 30.55
CA THR A 530 -17.40 5.46 29.57
C THR A 530 -16.41 6.26 28.70
N LEU A 531 -16.71 7.52 28.37
CA LEU A 531 -15.76 8.41 27.69
C LEU A 531 -14.57 8.78 28.57
N ALA A 532 -14.80 9.10 29.84
CA ALA A 532 -13.72 9.36 30.79
C ALA A 532 -12.84 8.11 30.97
N LEU A 533 -13.44 6.92 31.01
CA LEU A 533 -12.72 5.65 31.04
C LEU A 533 -11.86 5.43 29.77
N ASP A 534 -12.39 5.73 28.58
CA ASP A 534 -11.61 5.64 27.34
C ASP A 534 -10.34 6.51 27.43
N ILE A 535 -10.47 7.76 27.90
CA ILE A 535 -9.33 8.67 28.06
C ILE A 535 -8.34 8.13 29.10
N LEU A 536 -8.81 7.59 30.22
CA LEU A 536 -7.96 6.98 31.25
C LEU A 536 -7.17 5.77 30.70
N LEU A 537 -7.77 4.96 29.85
CA LEU A 537 -7.10 3.80 29.25
C LEU A 537 -6.06 4.22 28.17
N ASP A 538 -6.27 5.34 27.50
CA ASP A 538 -5.33 5.86 26.50
C ASP A 538 -4.03 6.42 27.14
N LEU A 539 -4.06 6.78 28.44
CA LEU A 539 -2.93 7.34 29.20
C LEU A 539 -1.77 6.37 29.51
N LYS A 540 -1.71 5.17 28.92
CA LYS A 540 -0.69 4.13 29.21
C LYS A 540 -0.48 3.89 30.71
N LEU A 541 -1.50 3.30 31.35
CA LEU A 541 -1.57 3.07 32.79
C LEU A 541 -0.39 2.26 33.32
N ASN A 542 0.14 2.61 34.49
CA ASN A 542 1.05 1.72 35.22
C ASN A 542 0.28 0.57 35.89
N ILE A 543 1.00 -0.43 36.40
CA ILE A 543 0.39 -1.63 37.01
C ILE A 543 -0.53 -1.26 38.19
N HIS A 544 -0.17 -0.27 39.01
CA HIS A 544 -0.98 0.12 40.17
C HIS A 544 -2.30 0.76 39.75
N GLU A 545 -2.26 1.64 38.76
CA GLU A 545 -3.44 2.27 38.16
C GLU A 545 -4.33 1.24 37.48
N MET A 546 -3.73 0.29 36.77
CA MET A 546 -4.47 -0.82 36.17
C MET A 546 -5.15 -1.68 37.25
N THR A 547 -4.48 -1.97 38.36
CA THR A 547 -5.08 -2.67 39.51
C THR A 547 -6.29 -1.91 40.06
N ARG A 548 -6.24 -0.57 40.17
CA ARG A 548 -7.37 0.24 40.65
C ARG A 548 -8.57 0.16 39.71
N LEU A 549 -8.37 0.21 38.39
CA LEU A 549 -9.44 0.01 37.42
C LEU A 549 -9.99 -1.42 37.48
N VAL A 550 -9.15 -2.44 37.52
CA VAL A 550 -9.62 -3.83 37.59
C VAL A 550 -10.38 -4.09 38.90
N ASN A 551 -9.97 -3.47 40.01
CA ASN A 551 -10.70 -3.54 41.28
C ASN A 551 -12.11 -2.92 41.21
N TYR A 552 -12.39 -2.02 40.26
CA TYR A 552 -13.76 -1.54 40.04
C TYR A 552 -14.71 -2.68 39.62
N LEU A 553 -14.21 -3.73 38.95
CA LEU A 553 -15.00 -4.93 38.64
C LEU A 553 -15.46 -5.68 39.90
N LEU A 554 -14.75 -5.50 41.03
CA LEU A 554 -15.10 -6.03 42.35
C LEU A 554 -16.08 -5.14 43.12
N SER A 555 -16.33 -3.90 42.65
CA SER A 555 -17.17 -2.95 43.38
C SER A 555 -18.63 -3.40 43.44
N ASN A 556 -19.41 -2.85 44.38
CA ASN A 556 -20.85 -3.08 44.48
C ASN A 556 -21.68 -2.16 43.56
N ASP A 557 -21.05 -1.44 42.62
CA ASP A 557 -21.77 -0.60 41.66
C ASP A 557 -22.72 -1.47 40.81
N LYS A 558 -24.00 -1.06 40.74
CA LYS A 558 -25.04 -1.75 39.97
C LYS A 558 -24.98 -1.46 38.46
N ALA A 559 -24.09 -0.56 38.02
CA ALA A 559 -23.86 -0.26 36.61
C ALA A 559 -23.08 -1.40 35.92
N PHE A 560 -23.74 -2.56 35.72
CA PHE A 560 -23.16 -3.75 35.11
C PHE A 560 -22.66 -3.52 33.69
N GLU A 561 -23.32 -2.64 32.93
CA GLU A 561 -22.91 -2.26 31.58
C GLU A 561 -21.56 -1.52 31.56
N ILE A 562 -21.30 -0.65 32.54
CA ILE A 562 -20.01 0.06 32.65
C ILE A 562 -18.89 -0.91 33.04
N LYS A 563 -19.17 -1.88 33.92
CA LYS A 563 -18.21 -2.94 34.27
C LYS A 563 -17.88 -3.83 33.07
N GLN A 564 -18.90 -4.21 32.30
CA GLN A 564 -18.70 -4.97 31.07
C GLN A 564 -17.91 -4.15 30.05
N TYR A 565 -18.26 -2.88 29.84
CA TYR A 565 -17.54 -1.99 28.95
C TYR A 565 -16.06 -1.89 29.33
N LEU A 566 -15.74 -1.73 30.62
CA LEU A 566 -14.36 -1.75 31.13
C LEU A 566 -13.64 -3.06 30.78
N LEU A 567 -14.28 -4.20 31.05
CA LEU A 567 -13.69 -5.51 30.76
C LEU A 567 -13.39 -5.68 29.26
N GLN A 568 -14.34 -5.30 28.40
CA GLN A 568 -14.20 -5.37 26.95
C GLN A 568 -13.09 -4.44 26.44
N LYS A 569 -12.99 -3.22 26.97
CA LYS A 569 -11.92 -2.27 26.62
C LYS A 569 -10.53 -2.74 27.08
N LEU A 570 -10.43 -3.34 28.26
CA LEU A 570 -9.17 -3.94 28.74
C LEU A 570 -8.74 -5.11 27.84
N GLN A 571 -9.68 -5.96 27.44
CA GLN A 571 -9.42 -7.06 26.49
C GLN A 571 -8.98 -6.52 25.12
N LEU A 572 -9.68 -5.50 24.61
CA LEU A 572 -9.32 -4.83 23.37
C LEU A 572 -7.88 -4.26 23.42
N ASN A 573 -7.52 -3.58 24.50
CA ASN A 573 -6.18 -3.02 24.68
C ASN A 573 -5.11 -4.12 24.83
N ALA A 574 -5.43 -5.23 25.48
CA ALA A 574 -4.54 -6.39 25.56
C ALA A 574 -4.27 -7.02 24.18
N VAL A 575 -5.24 -7.01 23.26
CA VAL A 575 -5.03 -7.45 21.87
C VAL A 575 -4.14 -6.47 21.08
N GLN A 576 -4.13 -5.19 21.45
CA GLN A 576 -3.40 -4.14 20.73
C GLN A 576 -1.99 -3.88 21.27
N SER A 577 -1.72 -4.21 22.53
CA SER A 577 -0.50 -3.81 23.22
C SER A 577 0.05 -4.95 24.07
N ASP A 578 1.29 -5.34 23.78
CA ASP A 578 2.02 -6.35 24.54
C ASP A 578 2.13 -5.99 26.02
N TYR A 579 2.21 -4.69 26.34
CA TYR A 579 2.24 -4.19 27.71
C TYR A 579 0.94 -4.52 28.47
N TYR A 580 -0.21 -4.16 27.89
CA TYR A 580 -1.52 -4.45 28.49
C TYR A 580 -1.76 -5.95 28.58
N GLU A 581 -1.33 -6.72 27.58
CA GLU A 581 -1.41 -8.18 27.61
C GLU A 581 -0.64 -8.77 28.79
N HIS A 582 0.63 -8.37 28.96
CA HIS A 582 1.47 -8.83 30.06
C HIS A 582 0.94 -8.37 31.42
N ALA A 583 0.55 -7.10 31.56
CA ALA A 583 0.03 -6.56 32.80
C ALA A 583 -1.26 -7.28 33.23
N MET A 584 -2.22 -7.51 32.31
CA MET A 584 -3.43 -8.27 32.61
C MET A 584 -3.13 -9.73 32.98
N LYS A 585 -2.20 -10.39 32.28
CA LYS A 585 -1.76 -11.75 32.63
C LYS A 585 -1.18 -11.81 34.05
N LEU A 586 -0.36 -10.82 34.44
CA LEU A 586 0.19 -10.76 35.79
C LEU A 586 -0.90 -10.54 36.84
N LEU A 587 -1.80 -9.58 36.62
CA LEU A 587 -2.90 -9.28 37.54
C LEU A 587 -3.80 -10.50 37.75
N VAL A 588 -4.21 -11.16 36.67
CA VAL A 588 -5.04 -12.38 36.73
C VAL A 588 -4.25 -13.56 37.31
N LYS A 589 -2.96 -13.71 37.03
CA LYS A 589 -2.20 -14.84 37.57
C LYS A 589 -1.98 -14.73 39.08
N TYR A 590 -1.69 -13.54 39.59
CA TYR A 590 -1.26 -13.34 40.98
C TYR A 590 -2.38 -12.91 41.93
N ASP A 591 -3.42 -12.24 41.45
CA ASP A 591 -4.55 -11.84 42.30
C ASP A 591 -5.72 -12.83 42.19
N LYS A 592 -5.83 -13.69 43.20
CA LYS A 592 -6.92 -14.69 43.31
C LYS A 592 -8.31 -14.06 43.42
N LYS A 593 -8.43 -12.81 43.89
CA LYS A 593 -9.72 -12.11 43.96
C LYS A 593 -10.20 -11.66 42.58
N ILE A 594 -9.28 -11.43 41.65
CA ILE A 594 -9.59 -11.08 40.26
C ILE A 594 -9.77 -12.35 39.43
N ASN A 595 -8.95 -13.38 39.66
CA ASN A 595 -8.98 -14.63 38.91
C ASN A 595 -10.08 -15.58 39.36
N ASN A 596 -11.31 -15.20 39.09
CA ASN A 596 -12.47 -16.06 39.23
C ASN A 596 -13.53 -15.70 38.19
N TYR A 597 -14.41 -16.67 37.92
CA TYR A 597 -15.48 -16.53 36.93
C TYR A 597 -16.50 -15.46 37.30
N HIS A 598 -16.66 -15.10 38.58
CA HIS A 598 -17.59 -14.06 39.01
C HIS A 598 -17.10 -12.67 38.58
N VAL A 599 -15.80 -12.40 38.64
CA VAL A 599 -15.22 -11.08 38.32
C VAL A 599 -14.95 -10.95 36.83
N LEU A 600 -14.51 -12.02 36.18
CA LEU A 600 -14.23 -12.04 34.74
C LEU A 600 -15.47 -12.36 33.87
N GLY A 601 -16.60 -12.73 34.49
CA GLY A 601 -17.90 -12.98 33.84
C GLY A 601 -18.95 -11.95 34.24
N GLN A 602 -18.84 -10.72 33.72
CA GLN A 602 -19.80 -9.65 33.99
C GLN A 602 -21.12 -9.87 33.21
N LYS A 603 -22.24 -9.38 33.76
CA LYS A 603 -23.60 -9.59 33.21
C LYS A 603 -23.97 -8.66 32.05
N GLY A 604 -23.25 -7.57 31.83
CA GLY A 604 -23.61 -6.56 30.81
C GLY A 604 -23.42 -7.04 29.37
N MET A 605 -24.05 -6.35 28.43
CA MET A 605 -24.04 -6.64 26.99
C MET A 605 -23.18 -5.68 26.15
N SER A 606 -22.63 -4.64 26.76
CA SER A 606 -21.68 -3.73 26.10
C SER A 606 -20.51 -4.51 25.47
N THR A 607 -20.06 -4.08 24.28
CA THR A 607 -19.01 -4.76 23.51
C THR A 607 -17.95 -3.79 23.01
N ALA A 608 -16.70 -4.26 22.91
CA ALA A 608 -15.62 -3.54 22.25
C ALA A 608 -14.75 -4.53 21.47
N ILE A 609 -14.73 -4.41 20.15
CA ILE A 609 -14.05 -5.35 19.26
C ILE A 609 -13.27 -4.61 18.20
N MET A 610 -12.07 -5.10 17.91
CA MET A 610 -11.30 -4.67 16.74
C MET A 610 -10.98 -5.86 15.85
N ARG A 611 -11.09 -5.65 14.54
CA ARG A 611 -10.74 -6.62 13.51
C ARG A 611 -9.95 -5.92 12.40
N ASP A 612 -8.82 -6.52 12.03
CA ASP A 612 -8.11 -6.10 10.84
C ASP A 612 -8.88 -6.62 9.62
N PHE A 613 -9.24 -5.72 8.72
CA PHE A 613 -9.94 -6.06 7.48
C PHE A 613 -9.03 -5.90 6.25
N SER A 614 -7.92 -5.18 6.38
CA SER A 614 -6.90 -5.04 5.33
C SER A 614 -5.50 -5.11 5.93
N ARG A 615 -4.57 -5.76 5.23
CA ARG A 615 -3.15 -5.85 5.59
C ARG A 615 -2.29 -5.63 4.36
N THR A 616 -1.02 -5.26 4.56
CA THR A 616 -0.06 -5.14 3.46
C THR A 616 -0.06 -6.39 2.57
N PRO A 617 -0.12 -6.26 1.23
CA PRO A 617 0.34 -5.11 0.44
C PRO A 617 -0.67 -4.00 0.14
N SER A 618 -1.94 -4.11 0.57
CA SER A 618 -2.92 -3.01 0.47
C SER A 618 -2.61 -1.94 1.52
N PHE A 619 -3.38 -1.81 2.59
CA PHE A 619 -3.07 -0.93 3.72
C PHE A 619 -3.35 -1.65 5.04
N ASN A 620 -2.84 -1.15 6.15
CA ASN A 620 -3.20 -1.71 7.46
C ASN A 620 -4.49 -1.05 7.93
N GLY A 621 -5.62 -1.61 7.49
CA GLY A 621 -6.96 -1.18 7.83
C GLY A 621 -7.55 -2.03 8.96
N SER A 622 -8.03 -1.38 10.01
CA SER A 622 -8.74 -2.04 11.11
C SER A 622 -10.09 -1.38 11.34
N LEU A 623 -11.12 -2.19 11.56
CA LEU A 623 -12.41 -1.72 12.04
C LEU A 623 -12.43 -1.88 13.55
N LEU A 624 -12.77 -0.81 14.25
CA LEU A 624 -13.11 -0.80 15.65
C LEU A 624 -14.62 -0.62 15.79
N SER A 625 -15.28 -1.50 16.54
CA SER A 625 -16.69 -1.34 16.93
C SER A 625 -16.79 -1.34 18.45
N VAL A 626 -17.44 -0.32 19.00
CA VAL A 626 -17.67 -0.17 20.43
C VAL A 626 -19.14 0.15 20.65
N GLN A 627 -19.85 -0.69 21.39
CA GLN A 627 -21.29 -0.57 21.64
C GLN A 627 -21.52 -0.48 23.16
N GLU A 628 -22.00 0.67 23.61
CA GLU A 628 -22.52 0.91 24.96
C GLU A 628 -24.01 0.59 24.97
N ILE A 629 -24.38 -0.44 25.74
CA ILE A 629 -25.76 -0.88 25.91
C ILE A 629 -26.27 -0.35 27.26
N LYS A 630 -27.55 0.01 27.32
CA LYS A 630 -28.28 0.33 28.54
C LYS A 630 -29.65 -0.34 28.46
N ASP A 631 -30.00 -1.13 29.48
CA ASP A 631 -31.30 -1.81 29.60
C ASP A 631 -31.73 -2.62 28.36
N GLY A 632 -30.77 -3.28 27.70
CA GLY A 632 -31.04 -4.07 26.50
C GLY A 632 -31.05 -3.28 25.19
N VAL A 633 -30.87 -1.97 25.23
CA VAL A 633 -30.92 -1.10 24.04
C VAL A 633 -29.58 -0.41 23.82
N LEU A 634 -29.25 -0.16 22.55
CA LEU A 634 -28.10 0.66 22.20
C LEU A 634 -28.28 2.09 22.73
N LYS A 635 -27.39 2.51 23.64
CA LYS A 635 -27.32 3.90 24.11
C LYS A 635 -26.35 4.71 23.26
N ARG A 636 -25.17 4.15 23.00
CA ARG A 636 -24.15 4.76 22.13
C ARG A 636 -23.32 3.69 21.44
N GLY A 637 -23.23 3.75 20.12
CA GLY A 637 -22.43 2.83 19.31
C GLY A 637 -21.49 3.60 18.39
N ASN A 638 -20.24 3.16 18.27
CA ASN A 638 -19.28 3.73 17.34
C ASN A 638 -18.66 2.62 16.49
N ALA A 639 -18.67 2.79 15.17
CA ALA A 639 -17.92 2.00 14.21
C ALA A 639 -16.89 2.91 13.54
N ASP A 640 -15.60 2.57 13.64
CA ASP A 640 -14.51 3.43 13.22
C ASP A 640 -13.51 2.68 12.34
N ILE A 641 -13.19 3.29 11.20
CA ILE A 641 -12.26 2.77 10.21
C ILE A 641 -10.94 3.50 10.36
N TYR A 642 -9.93 2.79 10.88
CA TYR A 642 -8.58 3.34 11.06
C TYR A 642 -7.60 2.79 10.04
N VAL A 643 -6.64 3.64 9.64
CA VAL A 643 -5.41 3.24 8.98
C VAL A 643 -4.24 3.35 9.96
N ARG A 644 -3.37 2.34 9.94
CA ARG A 644 -2.24 2.21 10.87
C ARG A 644 -0.88 2.22 10.17
N THR A 645 0.02 3.07 10.64
CA THR A 645 1.42 3.08 10.20
C THR A 645 2.32 3.08 11.44
N GLY A 646 2.97 1.95 11.73
CA GLY A 646 3.70 1.77 12.98
C GLY A 646 2.74 1.79 14.18
N ASP A 647 3.05 2.63 15.17
CA ASP A 647 2.21 2.85 16.37
C ASP A 647 1.13 3.92 16.16
N GLU A 648 1.22 4.69 15.08
CA GLU A 648 0.26 5.75 14.78
C GLU A 648 -0.99 5.21 14.11
N LYS A 649 -2.13 5.81 14.47
CA LYS A 649 -3.47 5.46 13.97
C LYS A 649 -4.15 6.74 13.49
N PHE A 650 -4.84 6.64 12.36
CA PHE A 650 -5.65 7.74 11.83
C PHE A 650 -7.04 7.24 11.48
N SER A 651 -8.08 7.88 12.04
CA SER A 651 -9.48 7.57 11.69
C SER A 651 -9.83 8.26 10.38
N ILE A 652 -10.20 7.47 9.37
CA ILE A 652 -10.69 8.01 8.10
C ILE A 652 -12.15 8.44 8.27
N PHE A 653 -12.95 7.58 8.90
CA PHE A 653 -14.39 7.73 9.02
C PHE A 653 -14.88 7.01 10.28
N THR A 654 -15.64 7.72 11.10
CA THR A 654 -16.36 7.16 12.26
C THR A 654 -17.85 7.36 12.07
N LEU A 655 -18.59 6.27 12.18
CA LEU A 655 -20.04 6.23 12.25
C LEU A 655 -20.47 6.01 13.70
N GLY A 656 -21.04 7.02 14.32
CA GLY A 656 -21.65 6.96 15.64
C GLY A 656 -23.17 6.84 15.54
N LEU A 657 -23.78 6.02 16.39
CA LEU A 657 -25.23 5.97 16.62
C LEU A 657 -25.48 6.27 18.10
N PHE A 658 -26.54 7.02 18.38
CA PHE A 658 -26.96 7.30 19.75
C PHE A 658 -28.48 7.15 19.87
N GLY A 659 -28.90 6.70 21.05
CA GLY A 659 -30.29 6.52 21.40
C GLY A 659 -30.53 6.91 22.86
N ASN A 660 -31.62 7.63 23.12
CA ASN A 660 -32.06 7.95 24.47
C ASN A 660 -33.56 7.68 24.63
N GLY A 661 -33.97 7.22 25.81
CA GLY A 661 -35.37 6.89 26.11
C GLY A 661 -35.96 5.69 25.35
N LEU A 662 -35.18 4.96 24.54
CA LEU A 662 -35.70 3.83 23.75
C LEU A 662 -36.10 2.60 24.60
N SER A 663 -35.55 2.47 25.81
CA SER A 663 -35.90 1.40 26.76
C SER A 663 -37.38 1.44 27.18
N SER A 664 -38.03 2.61 27.11
CA SER A 664 -39.45 2.75 27.43
C SER A 664 -40.35 1.93 26.48
N PHE A 665 -39.90 1.65 25.26
CA PHE A 665 -40.63 0.82 24.30
C PHE A 665 -40.48 -0.68 24.55
N MET A 666 -39.49 -1.06 25.36
CA MET A 666 -39.08 -2.45 25.58
C MET A 666 -39.53 -2.96 26.95
N GLY A 667 -40.38 -2.19 27.66
CA GLY A 667 -40.99 -2.57 28.93
C GLY A 667 -40.04 -2.54 30.13
N GLY A 668 -38.87 -1.89 30.00
CA GLY A 668 -37.93 -1.71 31.10
C GLY A 668 -38.39 -0.60 32.05
N SER A 669 -39.06 -0.97 33.14
CA SER A 669 -39.39 -0.09 34.27
C SER A 669 -38.48 -0.41 35.45
N ASP A 670 -37.39 0.35 35.61
CA ASP A 670 -36.70 0.46 36.89
C ASP A 670 -36.93 1.90 37.40
N ASP A 671 -37.84 2.07 38.37
CA ASP A 671 -38.32 3.33 39.00
C ASP A 671 -37.23 4.15 39.73
N SER A 672 -35.94 3.94 39.43
CA SER A 672 -34.80 4.53 40.15
C SER A 672 -33.84 5.34 39.29
N ASP A 673 -34.15 5.50 38.00
CA ASP A 673 -33.25 6.15 37.04
C ASP A 673 -33.72 7.58 36.67
N PRO A 674 -32.85 8.61 36.69
CA PRO A 674 -33.23 9.99 36.37
C PRO A 674 -33.65 10.23 34.90
N ASP A 675 -33.59 9.19 34.05
CA ASP A 675 -33.89 9.24 32.62
C ASP A 675 -35.38 9.03 32.29
N GLU A 676 -36.26 8.82 33.28
CA GLU A 676 -37.70 8.56 33.06
C GLU A 676 -38.45 9.72 32.38
N ASP A 677 -37.99 10.96 32.50
CA ASP A 677 -38.56 12.14 31.83
C ASP A 677 -37.91 12.45 30.46
N THR A 678 -37.06 11.56 29.93
CA THR A 678 -36.30 11.86 28.70
C THR A 678 -37.09 11.61 27.42
N THR A 679 -37.12 12.63 26.55
CA THR A 679 -37.68 12.52 25.20
C THR A 679 -36.96 11.43 24.42
N VAL A 680 -37.73 10.47 23.89
CA VAL A 680 -37.23 9.42 23.01
C VAL A 680 -36.55 10.06 21.81
N THR A 681 -35.27 9.75 21.58
CA THR A 681 -34.51 10.35 20.47
C THR A 681 -33.49 9.34 19.98
N ALA A 682 -33.32 9.25 18.67
CA ALA A 682 -32.20 8.53 18.07
C ALA A 682 -31.59 9.34 16.93
N GLY A 683 -30.31 9.12 16.71
CA GLY A 683 -29.59 9.78 15.64
C GLY A 683 -28.23 9.18 15.38
N MET A 684 -27.52 9.85 14.49
CA MET A 684 -26.22 9.47 13.99
C MET A 684 -25.24 10.62 14.14
N GLU A 685 -24.00 10.30 14.46
CA GLU A 685 -22.90 11.23 14.53
C GLU A 685 -21.83 10.78 13.54
N LEU A 686 -21.30 11.73 12.78
CA LEU A 686 -20.28 11.45 11.78
C LEU A 686 -18.99 12.14 12.17
N TYR A 687 -17.88 11.41 12.11
CA TYR A 687 -16.56 12.00 12.14
C TYR A 687 -15.88 11.71 10.81
N LEU A 688 -15.49 12.76 10.10
CA LEU A 688 -14.74 12.64 8.86
C LEU A 688 -13.31 13.10 9.12
N GLN A 689 -12.34 12.20 8.93
CA GLN A 689 -10.92 12.51 9.09
C GLN A 689 -10.60 13.21 10.43
N GLY A 690 -11.23 12.76 11.52
CA GLY A 690 -11.05 13.30 12.87
C GLY A 690 -11.83 14.58 13.19
N THR A 691 -12.64 15.09 12.26
CA THR A 691 -13.51 16.27 12.45
C THR A 691 -14.94 15.82 12.76
N ALA A 692 -15.49 16.28 13.88
CA ALA A 692 -16.88 16.03 14.27
C ALA A 692 -17.82 16.87 13.39
N MET A 693 -18.74 16.21 12.69
CA MET A 693 -19.80 16.87 11.93
C MET A 693 -21.02 17.14 12.81
N ARG A 694 -21.97 17.89 12.29
CA ARG A 694 -23.30 18.06 12.90
C ARG A 694 -24.00 16.69 13.04
N PRO A 695 -24.50 16.31 14.22
CA PRO A 695 -25.33 15.12 14.38
C PRO A 695 -26.61 15.19 13.54
N LEU A 696 -26.97 14.05 12.98
CA LEU A 696 -28.20 13.84 12.24
C LEU A 696 -29.21 13.15 13.17
N VAL A 697 -30.24 13.87 13.58
CA VAL A 697 -31.33 13.33 14.40
C VAL A 697 -32.34 12.68 13.47
N PHE A 698 -32.63 11.38 13.68
CA PHE A 698 -33.62 10.65 12.88
C PHE A 698 -35.04 10.95 13.31
N PHE A 699 -35.26 11.09 14.61
CA PHE A 699 -36.54 11.47 15.20
C PHE A 699 -36.33 12.02 16.61
N SER A 700 -37.23 12.89 17.05
CA SER A 700 -37.32 13.40 18.40
C SER A 700 -38.77 13.32 18.89
N GLY A 701 -38.98 12.52 19.93
CA GLY A 701 -40.29 12.22 20.50
C GLY A 701 -40.95 10.99 19.89
N GLN A 702 -41.90 10.43 20.64
CA GLN A 702 -42.61 9.20 20.24
C GLN A 702 -43.50 9.41 19.01
N GLY A 703 -44.06 10.61 18.83
CA GLY A 703 -44.95 10.92 17.69
C GLY A 703 -44.24 10.86 16.34
N GLU A 704 -43.04 11.45 16.23
CA GLU A 704 -42.25 11.44 14.99
C GLU A 704 -41.74 10.04 14.66
N LEU A 705 -41.25 9.29 15.67
CA LEU A 705 -40.86 7.89 15.52
C LEU A 705 -42.02 7.04 14.97
N MET A 706 -43.18 7.10 15.62
CA MET A 706 -44.35 6.35 15.17
C MET A 706 -44.78 6.81 13.78
N GLY A 707 -44.69 8.11 13.48
CA GLY A 707 -44.89 8.66 12.15
C GLY A 707 -44.08 7.92 11.09
N HIS A 708 -42.76 7.80 11.27
CA HIS A 708 -41.87 7.07 10.36
C HIS A 708 -42.21 5.58 10.24
N VAL A 709 -42.55 4.92 11.35
CA VAL A 709 -42.96 3.50 11.34
C VAL A 709 -44.23 3.29 10.53
N TRP A 710 -45.23 4.18 10.67
CA TRP A 710 -46.50 4.07 9.96
C TRP A 710 -46.43 4.50 8.49
N SER A 711 -45.59 5.48 8.16
CA SER A 711 -45.36 5.90 6.78
C SER A 711 -44.41 4.97 6.02
N GLY A 712 -43.71 4.06 6.70
CA GLY A 712 -42.66 3.24 6.12
C GLY A 712 -41.47 4.07 5.63
N THR A 713 -41.24 5.25 6.21
CA THR A 713 -40.11 6.10 5.81
C THR A 713 -38.80 5.35 6.10
N ALA A 714 -37.88 5.34 5.13
CA ALA A 714 -36.62 4.59 5.15
C ALA A 714 -36.73 3.05 5.03
N SER A 715 -37.90 2.51 4.64
CA SER A 715 -37.99 1.11 4.21
C SER A 715 -37.21 0.83 2.92
N GLU A 716 -36.93 1.88 2.14
CA GLU A 716 -36.05 1.87 0.98
C GLU A 716 -34.67 2.48 1.34
N PRO A 717 -33.58 2.03 0.69
CA PRO A 717 -32.25 2.60 0.88
C PRO A 717 -32.24 4.12 0.66
N THR A 718 -31.91 4.86 1.71
CA THR A 718 -31.90 6.33 1.71
C THR A 718 -30.47 6.83 1.95
N PRO A 719 -29.94 7.74 1.10
CA PRO A 719 -28.62 8.33 1.30
C PRO A 719 -28.57 9.13 2.61
N ALA A 720 -27.61 8.80 3.46
CA ALA A 720 -27.34 9.49 4.72
C ALA A 720 -26.12 10.42 4.61
N TYR A 721 -25.13 10.08 3.78
CA TYR A 721 -23.96 10.90 3.52
C TYR A 721 -23.35 10.57 2.15
N GLN A 722 -23.15 11.59 1.32
CA GLN A 722 -22.57 11.46 -0.02
C GLN A 722 -21.59 12.61 -0.29
N ALA A 723 -20.30 12.30 -0.35
CA ALA A 723 -19.27 13.30 -0.63
C ALA A 723 -17.96 12.68 -1.12
N ILE A 724 -17.14 13.51 -1.77
CA ILE A 724 -15.76 13.20 -2.13
C ILE A 724 -14.84 14.10 -1.31
N SER A 725 -13.84 13.54 -0.65
CA SER A 725 -12.89 14.30 0.16
C SER A 725 -11.43 13.90 -0.10
N THR A 726 -10.52 14.84 0.09
CA THR A 726 -9.08 14.64 -0.08
C THR A 726 -8.49 13.80 1.06
N LEU A 727 -7.66 12.81 0.72
CA LEU A 727 -6.88 12.00 1.66
C LEU A 727 -5.41 12.41 1.65
N GLN A 728 -4.65 12.00 0.64
CA GLN A 728 -3.26 12.44 0.48
C GLN A 728 -3.24 13.81 -0.20
N ASP A 729 -2.41 14.71 0.31
CA ASP A 729 -2.05 15.98 -0.35
C ASP A 729 -0.59 16.29 -0.04
N HIS A 730 0.27 15.99 -1.01
CA HIS A 730 1.69 16.28 -0.97
C HIS A 730 2.10 16.95 -2.26
N GLU A 731 2.88 18.01 -2.14
CA GLU A 731 3.46 18.73 -3.27
C GLU A 731 4.81 19.26 -2.84
N GLU A 732 5.86 18.88 -3.56
CA GLU A 732 7.22 19.24 -3.21
C GLU A 732 8.08 19.33 -4.48
N ILE A 733 8.91 20.37 -4.54
CA ILE A 733 9.88 20.55 -5.62
C ILE A 733 11.28 20.42 -5.04
N ILE A 734 12.07 19.53 -5.63
CA ILE A 734 13.44 19.24 -5.22
C ILE A 734 14.40 19.59 -6.35
N ARG A 735 15.49 20.30 -6.03
CA ARG A 735 16.58 20.55 -6.98
C ARG A 735 17.51 19.34 -6.99
N LEU A 736 17.74 18.75 -8.17
CA LEU A 736 18.64 17.63 -8.33
C LEU A 736 20.08 18.12 -8.55
N GLN A 737 21.05 17.32 -8.13
CA GLN A 737 22.47 17.56 -8.28
C GLN A 737 22.92 17.62 -9.75
N ASN A 738 22.14 17.07 -10.68
CA ASN A 738 22.39 17.16 -12.12
C ASN A 738 21.88 18.44 -12.80
N GLY A 739 21.24 19.35 -12.04
CA GLY A 739 20.71 20.62 -12.54
C GLY A 739 19.23 20.58 -12.96
N ALA A 740 18.63 19.40 -13.10
CA ALA A 740 17.18 19.29 -13.28
C ALA A 740 16.45 19.52 -11.95
N HIS A 741 15.13 19.70 -12.00
CA HIS A 741 14.29 19.66 -10.80
C HIS A 741 13.30 18.50 -10.85
N LEU A 742 13.01 17.96 -9.67
CA LEU A 742 12.08 16.87 -9.44
C LEU A 742 10.82 17.44 -8.79
N GLU A 743 9.69 17.35 -9.48
CA GLU A 743 8.37 17.66 -8.94
C GLU A 743 7.73 16.36 -8.42
N ILE A 744 7.42 16.34 -7.13
CA ILE A 744 6.71 15.25 -6.47
C ILE A 744 5.31 15.75 -6.12
N SER A 745 4.30 15.03 -6.60
CA SER A 745 2.92 15.27 -6.19
C SER A 745 2.27 13.95 -5.81
N ALA A 746 1.55 13.95 -4.70
CA ALA A 746 0.72 12.83 -4.31
C ALA A 746 -0.65 13.35 -3.89
N LEU A 747 -1.67 13.00 -4.65
CA LEU A 747 -3.05 13.35 -4.38
C LEU A 747 -3.87 12.09 -4.25
N GLY A 748 -4.64 12.00 -3.18
CA GLY A 748 -5.59 10.92 -3.00
C GLY A 748 -6.94 11.44 -2.55
N ALA A 749 -7.97 10.68 -2.85
CA ALA A 749 -9.34 11.01 -2.50
C ALA A 749 -10.13 9.77 -2.11
N VAL A 750 -11.16 10.02 -1.31
CA VAL A 750 -12.19 9.04 -0.95
C VAL A 750 -13.55 9.56 -1.36
N SER A 751 -14.27 8.76 -2.13
CA SER A 751 -15.67 8.97 -2.48
C SER A 751 -16.51 8.06 -1.59
N ILE A 752 -17.40 8.63 -0.78
CA ILE A 752 -18.21 7.90 0.21
C ILE A 752 -19.68 8.05 -0.17
N ASP A 753 -20.37 6.93 -0.26
CA ASP A 753 -21.82 6.82 -0.42
C ASP A 753 -22.36 5.92 0.70
N LEU A 754 -22.90 6.55 1.73
CA LEU A 754 -23.49 5.90 2.89
C LEU A 754 -25.02 5.89 2.75
N ASN A 755 -25.61 4.70 2.70
CA ASN A 755 -27.04 4.50 2.62
C ASN A 755 -27.54 3.73 3.83
N GLY A 756 -28.69 4.14 4.36
CA GLY A 756 -29.39 3.46 5.45
C GLY A 756 -30.76 2.97 5.01
N GLN A 757 -31.16 1.82 5.53
CA GLN A 757 -32.48 1.23 5.36
C GLN A 757 -32.92 0.62 6.69
N ILE A 758 -34.16 0.85 7.07
CA ILE A 758 -34.73 0.35 8.33
C ILE A 758 -36.13 -0.20 8.05
N SER A 759 -36.40 -1.42 8.50
CA SER A 759 -37.73 -2.01 8.52
C SER A 759 -38.07 -2.43 9.95
N ILE A 760 -39.25 -2.02 10.43
CA ILE A 760 -39.72 -2.34 11.78
C ILE A 760 -41.10 -2.96 11.66
N SER A 761 -41.31 -4.12 12.28
CA SER A 761 -42.63 -4.74 12.41
C SER A 761 -42.98 -4.91 13.88
N LEU A 762 -43.91 -4.07 14.35
CA LEU A 762 -44.45 -4.18 15.71
C LEU A 762 -45.30 -5.45 15.90
N TRP A 763 -45.89 -5.98 14.82
CA TRP A 763 -46.69 -7.20 14.84
C TRP A 763 -45.82 -8.45 14.99
N ASN A 764 -44.74 -8.53 14.21
CA ASN A 764 -43.78 -9.64 14.30
C ASN A 764 -42.75 -9.43 15.41
N ARG A 765 -42.76 -8.25 16.05
CA ARG A 765 -41.83 -7.83 17.09
C ARG A 765 -40.36 -7.97 16.68
N ASN A 766 -40.08 -7.58 15.45
CA ASN A 766 -38.73 -7.58 14.90
C ASN A 766 -38.39 -6.27 14.17
N ALA A 767 -37.09 -6.01 14.03
CA ALA A 767 -36.58 -4.91 13.22
C ALA A 767 -35.35 -5.37 12.45
N GLU A 768 -35.23 -4.94 11.20
CA GLU A 768 -34.04 -5.13 10.39
C GLU A 768 -33.49 -3.76 9.98
N THR A 769 -32.17 -3.61 10.07
CA THR A 769 -31.50 -2.40 9.57
C THR A 769 -30.34 -2.80 8.69
N LYS A 770 -30.17 -2.07 7.59
CA LYS A 770 -29.06 -2.24 6.67
C LYS A 770 -28.38 -0.90 6.48
N VAL A 771 -27.09 -0.86 6.79
CA VAL A 771 -26.22 0.30 6.53
C VAL A 771 -25.18 -0.13 5.51
N ALA A 772 -25.30 0.39 4.29
CA ALA A 772 -24.37 0.10 3.21
C ALA A 772 -23.47 1.32 2.97
N GLN A 773 -22.18 1.13 3.18
CA GLN A 773 -21.16 2.14 2.90
C GLN A 773 -20.36 1.70 1.67
N ASN A 774 -20.68 2.30 0.53
CA ASN A 774 -19.88 2.19 -0.69
C ASN A 774 -18.74 3.20 -0.61
N THR A 775 -17.50 2.73 -0.74
CA THR A 775 -16.35 3.63 -0.70
C THR A 775 -15.45 3.39 -1.90
N GLY A 776 -15.07 4.47 -2.59
CA GLY A 776 -14.14 4.47 -3.70
C GLY A 776 -12.89 5.27 -3.36
N PHE A 777 -11.74 4.62 -3.39
CA PHE A 777 -10.44 5.25 -3.15
C PHE A 777 -9.68 5.40 -4.47
N ALA A 778 -9.05 6.56 -4.64
CA ALA A 778 -8.06 6.78 -5.67
C ALA A 778 -6.84 7.50 -5.08
N THR A 779 -5.64 7.07 -5.42
CA THR A 779 -4.40 7.76 -5.04
C THR A 779 -3.46 7.81 -6.24
N SER A 780 -3.11 9.01 -6.69
CA SER A 780 -2.09 9.23 -7.72
C SER A 780 -0.82 9.76 -7.08
N ILE A 781 0.31 9.10 -7.35
CA ILE A 781 1.64 9.56 -6.97
C ILE A 781 2.42 9.78 -8.26
N LYS A 782 2.90 11.00 -8.43
CA LYS A 782 3.62 11.45 -9.60
C LYS A 782 4.98 11.98 -9.19
N SER A 783 6.02 11.49 -9.85
CA SER A 783 7.37 12.04 -9.82
C SER A 783 7.79 12.42 -11.23
N GLU A 784 8.18 13.67 -11.40
CA GLU A 784 8.51 14.23 -12.69
C GLU A 784 9.85 14.97 -12.63
N VAL A 785 10.82 14.48 -13.39
CA VAL A 785 12.09 15.19 -13.59
C VAL A 785 11.93 16.07 -14.83
N ILE A 786 12.11 17.38 -14.64
CA ILE A 786 11.86 18.39 -15.66
C ILE A 786 13.15 19.11 -16.01
N SER A 787 13.36 19.27 -17.32
CA SER A 787 14.32 20.19 -17.93
C SER A 787 13.74 20.64 -19.28
N SER A 788 14.21 21.75 -19.81
CA SER A 788 13.76 22.29 -21.10
C SER A 788 13.96 21.30 -22.27
N TYR A 789 14.95 20.42 -22.19
CA TYR A 789 15.32 19.48 -23.25
C TYR A 789 14.76 18.06 -23.08
N ILE A 790 14.34 17.66 -21.87
CA ILE A 790 13.71 16.37 -21.61
C ILE A 790 12.85 16.39 -20.34
N GLN A 791 11.75 15.65 -20.38
CA GLN A 791 10.84 15.44 -19.26
C GLN A 791 10.62 13.94 -19.05
N THR A 792 10.88 13.44 -17.84
CA THR A 792 10.50 12.07 -17.46
C THR A 792 9.49 12.08 -16.34
N LYS A 793 8.36 11.42 -16.57
CA LYS A 793 7.26 11.33 -15.62
C LYS A 793 6.96 9.88 -15.30
N VAL A 794 6.92 9.56 -14.02
CA VAL A 794 6.37 8.31 -13.49
C VAL A 794 5.15 8.65 -12.65
N GLU A 795 4.02 8.04 -13.01
CA GLU A 795 2.76 8.18 -12.28
C GLU A 795 2.25 6.79 -11.90
N GLU A 796 2.02 6.56 -10.61
CA GLU A 796 1.37 5.36 -10.10
C GLU A 796 -0.01 5.75 -9.57
N LEU A 797 -1.06 5.22 -10.20
CA LEU A 797 -2.45 5.39 -9.80
C LEU A 797 -2.96 4.11 -9.15
N ILE A 798 -3.40 4.22 -7.91
CA ILE A 798 -4.05 3.15 -7.14
C ILE A 798 -5.55 3.41 -7.09
N GLU A 799 -6.35 2.39 -7.41
CA GLU A 799 -7.80 2.41 -7.35
C GLU A 799 -8.28 1.23 -6.47
N GLU A 800 -9.17 1.49 -5.53
CA GLU A 800 -9.71 0.47 -4.61
C GLU A 800 -11.17 0.77 -4.26
N ARG A 801 -12.02 -0.25 -4.16
CA ARG A 801 -13.44 -0.09 -3.78
C ARG A 801 -13.83 -0.96 -2.59
N PRO A 802 -13.41 -0.61 -1.37
CA PRO A 802 -13.84 -1.32 -0.18
C PRO A 802 -15.30 -0.95 0.12
N CYS A 803 -16.17 -1.96 0.09
CA CYS A 803 -17.54 -1.82 0.54
C CYS A 803 -17.70 -2.40 1.94
N LEU A 804 -18.50 -1.76 2.78
CA LEU A 804 -18.83 -2.22 4.12
C LEU A 804 -20.35 -2.25 4.27
N ASN A 805 -20.91 -3.42 4.55
CA ASN A 805 -22.32 -3.58 4.83
C ASN A 805 -22.49 -4.02 6.28
N LEU A 806 -23.27 -3.27 7.05
CA LEU A 806 -23.68 -3.64 8.39
C LEU A 806 -25.17 -3.97 8.35
N ASP A 807 -25.48 -5.25 8.49
CA ASP A 807 -26.83 -5.75 8.65
C ASP A 807 -27.08 -5.99 10.14
N SER A 808 -28.23 -5.56 10.64
CA SER A 808 -28.66 -5.80 12.01
C SER A 808 -30.05 -6.38 12.01
N SER A 809 -30.24 -7.44 12.77
CA SER A 809 -31.55 -8.05 13.02
C SER A 809 -31.83 -8.02 14.52
N ILE A 810 -32.96 -7.45 14.89
CA ILE A 810 -33.43 -7.32 16.27
C ILE A 810 -34.70 -8.12 16.41
N ASP A 811 -34.73 -9.02 17.39
CA ASP A 811 -35.94 -9.69 17.86
C ASP A 811 -36.26 -9.22 19.28
N PHE A 812 -37.43 -8.60 19.45
CA PHE A 812 -37.93 -8.11 20.73
C PHE A 812 -39.26 -8.79 21.12
N SER A 813 -39.50 -10.00 20.61
CA SER A 813 -40.64 -10.82 21.02
C SER A 813 -40.54 -11.34 22.46
N GLY A 814 -39.32 -11.47 22.99
CA GLY A 814 -38.96 -11.90 24.34
C GLY A 814 -37.73 -11.15 24.90
N THR A 815 -36.72 -11.86 25.42
CA THR A 815 -35.43 -11.24 25.74
C THR A 815 -34.78 -10.74 24.45
N VAL A 816 -34.41 -9.47 24.43
CA VAL A 816 -33.94 -8.77 23.23
C VAL A 816 -32.70 -9.46 22.68
N ALA A 817 -32.80 -9.94 21.43
CA ALA A 817 -31.70 -10.54 20.72
C ALA A 817 -31.28 -9.61 19.57
N LEU A 818 -30.03 -9.16 19.62
CA LEU A 818 -29.40 -8.35 18.58
C LEU A 818 -28.36 -9.17 17.85
N CYS A 819 -28.54 -9.36 16.54
CA CYS A 819 -27.54 -9.94 15.65
C CYS A 819 -26.96 -8.84 14.77
N LEU A 820 -25.68 -8.52 14.95
CA LEU A 820 -24.95 -7.61 14.06
C LEU A 820 -24.07 -8.43 13.12
N GLN A 821 -24.24 -8.24 11.82
CA GLN A 821 -23.42 -8.85 10.79
C GLN A 821 -22.71 -7.77 10.00
N LEU A 822 -21.38 -7.82 10.04
CA LEU A 822 -20.55 -6.97 9.22
C LEU A 822 -20.01 -7.77 8.04
N HIS A 823 -20.43 -7.40 6.84
CA HIS A 823 -20.00 -8.00 5.60
C HIS A 823 -19.06 -7.06 4.85
N GLN A 824 -17.92 -7.60 4.41
CA GLN A 824 -17.02 -6.92 3.50
C GLN A 824 -16.86 -7.77 2.24
N PRO A 825 -17.43 -7.35 1.10
CA PRO A 825 -17.24 -8.01 -0.18
C PRO A 825 -15.77 -8.03 -0.61
N SER A 826 -15.42 -8.96 -1.51
CA SER A 826 -14.08 -9.02 -2.10
C SER A 826 -13.76 -7.71 -2.82
N THR A 827 -12.64 -7.10 -2.46
CA THR A 827 -12.19 -5.82 -3.01
C THR A 827 -10.99 -6.07 -3.93
N THR A 828 -11.00 -5.48 -5.13
CA THR A 828 -9.86 -5.54 -6.05
C THR A 828 -9.05 -4.25 -5.93
N LEU A 829 -7.74 -4.41 -5.73
CA LEU A 829 -6.76 -3.31 -5.78
C LEU A 829 -6.20 -3.26 -7.20
N LYS A 830 -6.38 -2.14 -7.89
CA LYS A 830 -5.83 -1.91 -9.23
C LYS A 830 -4.73 -0.87 -9.15
N SER A 831 -3.50 -1.28 -9.47
CA SER A 831 -2.37 -0.36 -9.66
C SER A 831 -2.10 -0.18 -11.15
N THR A 832 -2.08 1.08 -11.59
CA THR A 832 -1.71 1.46 -12.95
C THR A 832 -0.46 2.33 -12.88
N VAL A 833 0.65 1.83 -13.41
CA VAL A 833 1.91 2.59 -13.49
C VAL A 833 2.10 3.09 -14.91
N THR A 834 2.15 4.41 -15.06
CA THR A 834 2.46 5.09 -16.32
C THR A 834 3.88 5.65 -16.24
N LYS A 835 4.76 5.18 -17.11
CA LYS A 835 6.12 5.70 -17.27
C LYS A 835 6.19 6.39 -18.63
N SER A 836 6.55 7.67 -18.64
CA SER A 836 6.59 8.47 -19.86
C SER A 836 7.87 9.29 -19.93
N LEU A 837 8.39 9.41 -21.14
CA LEU A 837 9.56 10.20 -21.48
C LEU A 837 9.15 11.06 -22.67
N ASN A 838 9.26 12.37 -22.51
CA ASN A 838 8.88 13.36 -23.51
C ASN A 838 10.11 14.18 -23.89
N VAL A 839 10.43 14.22 -25.19
CA VAL A 839 11.47 15.09 -25.75
C VAL A 839 10.77 16.19 -26.56
N PRO A 840 10.81 17.45 -26.11
CA PRO A 840 10.16 18.57 -26.78
C PRO A 840 10.51 18.63 -28.28
N GLY A 841 9.50 18.82 -29.13
CA GLY A 841 9.66 18.89 -30.59
C GLY A 841 9.56 17.56 -31.34
N THR A 842 9.38 16.41 -30.65
CA THR A 842 9.18 15.10 -31.30
C THR A 842 7.73 14.60 -31.16
N SER A 843 7.00 14.45 -32.27
CA SER A 843 5.61 13.97 -32.26
C SER A 843 5.56 12.44 -32.29
N LYS A 844 5.83 11.77 -31.17
CA LYS A 844 5.47 10.34 -31.03
C LYS A 844 4.75 10.12 -29.70
N ASN A 845 3.55 9.52 -29.80
CA ASN A 845 2.69 9.18 -28.68
C ASN A 845 3.44 8.33 -27.62
N PRO A 846 3.15 8.52 -26.33
CA PRO A 846 3.74 7.74 -25.25
C PRO A 846 3.46 6.25 -25.46
N PHE A 847 4.52 5.46 -25.59
CA PHE A 847 4.45 4.00 -25.69
C PHE A 847 4.31 3.41 -24.29
N VAL A 848 3.17 2.77 -24.01
CA VAL A 848 2.95 2.00 -22.79
C VAL A 848 3.45 0.59 -23.04
N SER A 849 4.56 0.18 -22.41
CA SER A 849 4.97 -1.24 -22.42
C SER A 849 4.41 -1.98 -21.20
N LYS A 850 3.71 -3.08 -21.46
CA LYS A 850 3.50 -4.17 -20.50
C LYS A 850 4.61 -5.18 -20.75
N ALA A 851 5.47 -5.44 -19.76
CA ALA A 851 6.38 -6.57 -19.79
C ALA A 851 5.77 -7.74 -19.02
N THR A 852 5.55 -8.88 -19.69
CA THR A 852 5.17 -10.15 -19.06
C THR A 852 6.11 -11.27 -19.53
N THR A 853 6.93 -11.80 -18.61
CA THR A 853 7.68 -13.04 -18.76
C THR A 853 6.87 -14.17 -18.13
N THR A 854 5.84 -14.64 -18.82
CA THR A 854 4.88 -15.60 -18.26
C THR A 854 4.75 -16.80 -19.19
N TYR A 855 4.99 -17.99 -18.63
CA TYR A 855 4.90 -19.26 -19.35
C TYR A 855 3.44 -19.75 -19.46
N LYS A 856 3.20 -20.73 -20.32
CA LYS A 856 1.97 -21.53 -20.44
C LYS A 856 2.22 -22.91 -19.85
N LEU A 857 1.19 -23.58 -19.33
CA LEU A 857 1.27 -24.91 -18.74
C LEU A 857 0.40 -25.92 -19.47
N VAL A 858 0.94 -27.11 -19.67
CA VAL A 858 0.18 -28.30 -20.07
C VAL A 858 0.39 -29.37 -19.01
N ILE A 859 -0.69 -29.82 -18.39
CA ILE A 859 -0.67 -30.70 -17.22
C ILE A 859 -1.44 -31.97 -17.56
N PHE A 860 -0.78 -33.11 -17.45
CA PHE A 860 -1.35 -34.44 -17.57
C PHE A 860 -1.40 -35.08 -16.17
N VAL A 861 -2.59 -35.45 -15.73
CA VAL A 861 -2.78 -36.23 -14.49
C VAL A 861 -3.34 -37.58 -14.89
N ALA A 862 -2.52 -38.63 -14.74
CA ALA A 862 -2.88 -40.01 -15.02
C ALA A 862 -3.39 -40.65 -13.73
N ASP A 863 -4.70 -40.66 -13.54
CA ASP A 863 -5.37 -41.04 -12.30
C ASP A 863 -5.02 -42.49 -11.90
N GLY A 864 -4.76 -42.73 -10.60
CA GLY A 864 -4.41 -44.05 -10.07
C GLY A 864 -3.04 -44.63 -10.47
N LEU A 865 -2.17 -43.86 -11.15
CA LEU A 865 -0.84 -44.31 -11.55
C LEU A 865 0.17 -44.23 -10.40
N ARG A 866 0.48 -45.38 -9.81
CA ARG A 866 1.56 -45.51 -8.82
C ARG A 866 2.96 -45.41 -9.43
N ALA A 867 3.89 -44.84 -8.68
CA ALA A 867 5.27 -44.59 -9.14
C ALA A 867 6.02 -45.86 -9.55
N GLU A 868 5.86 -46.95 -8.81
CA GLU A 868 6.48 -48.26 -9.09
C GLU A 868 6.10 -48.78 -10.48
N SER A 869 4.81 -48.72 -10.85
CA SER A 869 4.31 -49.21 -12.13
C SER A 869 4.96 -48.50 -13.32
N LEU A 870 5.24 -47.20 -13.20
CA LEU A 870 5.91 -46.44 -14.24
C LEU A 870 7.44 -46.63 -14.19
N TYR A 871 8.09 -46.33 -13.06
CA TYR A 871 9.55 -46.24 -13.00
C TYR A 871 10.25 -47.59 -12.96
N GLU A 872 9.66 -48.60 -12.34
CA GLU A 872 10.30 -49.90 -12.12
C GLU A 872 9.79 -50.97 -13.08
N ALA A 873 8.48 -51.03 -13.31
CA ALA A 873 7.89 -52.13 -14.10
C ALA A 873 7.84 -51.84 -15.61
N HIS A 874 7.40 -50.65 -16.03
CA HIS A 874 6.96 -50.41 -17.41
C HIS A 874 7.60 -49.20 -18.10
N LEU A 875 8.73 -48.70 -17.58
CA LEU A 875 9.39 -47.53 -18.19
C LEU A 875 9.90 -47.82 -19.61
N ASN A 876 10.33 -49.05 -19.88
CA ASN A 876 10.76 -49.47 -21.22
C ASN A 876 9.60 -49.54 -22.22
N ASP A 877 8.37 -49.72 -21.72
CA ASP A 877 7.14 -49.77 -22.53
C ASP A 877 6.55 -48.36 -22.78
N THR A 878 7.12 -47.32 -22.15
CA THR A 878 6.71 -45.90 -22.27
C THR A 878 7.85 -45.05 -22.85
N PRO A 879 8.19 -45.25 -24.14
CA PRO A 879 9.41 -44.68 -24.73
C PRO A 879 9.44 -43.15 -24.76
N PHE A 880 8.28 -42.47 -24.80
CA PHE A 880 8.26 -41.01 -24.77
C PHE A 880 8.57 -40.46 -23.37
N LEU A 881 7.90 -40.95 -22.34
CA LEU A 881 8.18 -40.55 -20.95
C LEU A 881 9.61 -40.92 -20.54
N ALA A 882 10.11 -42.08 -20.96
CA ALA A 882 11.50 -42.47 -20.77
C ALA A 882 12.48 -41.48 -21.44
N ASP A 883 12.22 -41.05 -22.68
CA ASP A 883 13.02 -40.03 -23.37
C ASP A 883 12.99 -38.67 -22.64
N VAL A 884 11.82 -38.25 -22.15
CA VAL A 884 11.67 -37.00 -21.39
C VAL A 884 12.51 -37.04 -20.12
N ILE A 885 12.43 -38.13 -19.36
CA ILE A 885 13.21 -38.34 -18.13
C ILE A 885 14.70 -38.33 -18.43
N LEU A 886 15.14 -39.03 -19.47
CA LEU A 886 16.57 -39.18 -19.77
C LEU A 886 17.18 -37.90 -20.36
N ASN A 887 16.43 -37.16 -21.18
CA ASN A 887 17.02 -36.15 -22.06
C ASN A 887 16.45 -34.75 -21.92
N LYS A 888 15.24 -34.54 -21.37
CA LYS A 888 14.53 -33.25 -21.49
C LYS A 888 14.19 -32.59 -20.17
N GLY A 889 13.90 -33.35 -19.11
CA GLY A 889 13.25 -32.82 -17.91
C GLY A 889 13.90 -33.20 -16.58
N LEU A 890 13.07 -33.18 -15.55
CA LEU A 890 13.33 -33.67 -14.19
C LEU A 890 12.24 -34.67 -13.83
N SER A 891 12.58 -35.67 -13.02
CA SER A 891 11.60 -36.64 -12.50
C SER A 891 11.85 -37.01 -11.05
N GLY A 892 10.79 -37.47 -10.38
CA GLY A 892 10.83 -37.91 -8.99
C GLY A 892 9.52 -38.55 -8.53
N ILE A 893 9.39 -38.73 -7.22
CA ILE A 893 8.13 -39.15 -6.58
C ILE A 893 7.43 -37.94 -5.96
N SER A 894 6.14 -37.83 -6.24
CA SER A 894 5.20 -36.97 -5.55
C SER A 894 4.53 -37.76 -4.43
N HIS A 895 4.73 -37.33 -3.19
CA HIS A 895 4.15 -37.99 -2.02
C HIS A 895 2.77 -37.40 -1.68
N THR A 896 1.71 -38.19 -1.88
CA THR A 896 0.33 -37.83 -1.50
C THR A 896 0.01 -38.25 -0.06
N ARG A 897 -1.13 -37.80 0.48
CA ARG A 897 -1.56 -38.04 1.86
C ARG A 897 -2.90 -38.75 1.90
N VAL A 898 -3.15 -39.41 3.03
CA VAL A 898 -4.45 -40.02 3.30
C VAL A 898 -5.55 -38.96 3.50
N PRO A 899 -6.77 -39.22 3.00
CA PRO A 899 -7.14 -40.37 2.19
C PRO A 899 -6.66 -40.22 0.73
N THR A 900 -6.11 -41.29 0.18
CA THR A 900 -5.60 -41.40 -1.20
C THR A 900 -6.77 -41.58 -2.18
N GLU A 901 -7.59 -40.55 -2.26
CA GLU A 901 -8.78 -40.47 -3.12
C GLU A 901 -8.58 -39.38 -4.17
N SER A 902 -9.27 -39.50 -5.31
CA SER A 902 -9.00 -38.63 -6.46
C SER A 902 -9.26 -37.15 -6.16
N ARG A 903 -10.37 -36.82 -5.48
CA ARG A 903 -10.69 -35.42 -5.12
C ARG A 903 -9.62 -34.77 -4.22
N PRO A 904 -9.26 -35.33 -3.04
CA PRO A 904 -8.19 -34.80 -2.21
C PRO A 904 -6.85 -34.66 -2.94
N GLY A 905 -6.47 -35.63 -3.78
CA GLY A 905 -5.23 -35.59 -4.54
C GLY A 905 -5.18 -34.43 -5.54
N HIS A 906 -6.25 -34.21 -6.30
CA HIS A 906 -6.37 -33.09 -7.23
C HIS A 906 -6.39 -31.73 -6.51
N ILE A 907 -7.06 -31.62 -5.35
CA ILE A 907 -7.03 -30.41 -4.52
C ILE A 907 -5.59 -30.12 -4.04
N ALA A 908 -4.84 -31.14 -3.62
CA ALA A 908 -3.46 -30.97 -3.21
C ALA A 908 -2.59 -30.47 -4.37
N LEU A 909 -2.72 -31.06 -5.57
CA LEU A 909 -1.94 -30.67 -6.76
C LEU A 909 -2.18 -29.21 -7.17
N PHE A 910 -3.44 -28.76 -7.18
CA PHE A 910 -3.80 -27.46 -7.77
C PHE A 910 -4.02 -26.33 -6.76
N ALA A 911 -4.32 -26.64 -5.50
CA ALA A 911 -4.50 -25.65 -4.43
C ALA A 911 -3.39 -25.70 -3.38
N GLY A 912 -2.60 -26.78 -3.34
CA GLY A 912 -1.61 -27.01 -2.27
C GLY A 912 -2.28 -27.21 -0.91
N LEU A 913 -3.55 -27.60 -0.90
CA LEU A 913 -4.38 -27.77 0.28
C LEU A 913 -4.63 -29.27 0.51
N TYR A 914 -4.45 -29.72 1.75
CA TYR A 914 -4.88 -31.06 2.14
C TYR A 914 -6.25 -30.96 2.81
N GLU A 915 -7.23 -31.70 2.29
CA GLU A 915 -8.59 -31.72 2.82
C GLU A 915 -8.64 -32.37 4.21
N ASP A 916 -9.49 -31.85 5.10
CA ASP A 916 -9.73 -32.47 6.41
C ASP A 916 -10.49 -33.78 6.20
N PRO A 917 -10.02 -34.94 6.71
CA PRO A 917 -10.72 -36.21 6.58
C PRO A 917 -12.19 -36.16 7.03
N SER A 918 -12.53 -35.30 8.00
CA SER A 918 -13.90 -35.09 8.49
C SER A 918 -14.85 -34.43 7.50
N ALA A 919 -14.33 -33.66 6.53
CA ALA A 919 -15.13 -33.02 5.48
C ALA A 919 -15.66 -34.04 4.47
N ILE A 920 -14.90 -35.11 4.22
CA ILE A 920 -15.26 -36.21 3.32
C ILE A 920 -16.45 -37.00 3.89
N PHE A 921 -16.54 -37.17 5.22
CA PHE A 921 -17.67 -37.84 5.88
C PHE A 921 -18.99 -37.06 5.85
N LYS A 922 -18.97 -35.75 5.56
CA LYS A 922 -20.19 -34.91 5.50
C LYS A 922 -20.72 -34.67 4.09
N GLY A 923 -19.96 -35.06 3.05
CA GLY A 923 -20.30 -34.89 1.64
C GLY A 923 -19.30 -35.62 0.74
N TRP A 924 -19.65 -36.83 0.33
CA TRP A 924 -18.78 -37.68 -0.49
C TRP A 924 -18.65 -37.16 -1.93
N GLN A 925 -19.73 -36.60 -2.48
CA GLN A 925 -19.83 -36.20 -3.90
C GLN A 925 -19.54 -34.71 -4.16
N GLU A 926 -19.68 -33.82 -3.18
CA GLU A 926 -19.45 -32.38 -3.38
C GLU A 926 -18.66 -31.74 -2.22
N ASN A 927 -17.70 -30.88 -2.55
CA ASN A 927 -17.03 -30.03 -1.58
C ASN A 927 -17.90 -28.78 -1.29
N ILE A 928 -18.32 -28.62 -0.04
CA ILE A 928 -19.20 -27.54 0.42
C ILE A 928 -18.40 -26.24 0.70
N VAL A 929 -17.07 -26.30 0.68
CA VAL A 929 -16.18 -25.19 1.04
C VAL A 929 -15.40 -24.71 -0.18
N GLU A 930 -15.60 -23.45 -0.57
CA GLU A 930 -14.81 -22.81 -1.63
C GLU A 930 -13.34 -22.62 -1.20
N PHE A 931 -12.41 -22.86 -2.11
CA PHE A 931 -10.97 -22.66 -1.90
C PHE A 931 -10.30 -22.09 -3.15
N ASP A 932 -9.18 -21.39 -2.95
CA ASP A 932 -8.39 -20.83 -4.05
C ASP A 932 -7.45 -21.89 -4.64
N HIS A 933 -7.29 -21.89 -5.97
CA HIS A 933 -6.48 -22.86 -6.72
C HIS A 933 -5.84 -22.21 -7.95
N ILE A 934 -4.91 -22.91 -8.61
CA ILE A 934 -4.09 -22.35 -9.70
C ILE A 934 -4.93 -21.80 -10.87
N PHE A 935 -6.05 -22.44 -11.21
CA PHE A 935 -6.96 -21.99 -12.27
C PHE A 935 -7.68 -20.65 -11.96
N ASN A 936 -7.83 -20.28 -10.68
CA ASN A 936 -8.34 -18.95 -10.32
C ASN A 936 -7.30 -17.85 -10.55
N ARG A 937 -6.03 -18.24 -10.51
CA ARG A 937 -4.86 -17.36 -10.63
C ARG A 937 -4.37 -17.21 -12.07
N SER A 938 -4.74 -18.13 -12.96
CA SER A 938 -4.47 -18.06 -14.40
C SER A 938 -5.30 -16.95 -15.06
N SER A 939 -4.92 -16.60 -16.29
CA SER A 939 -5.70 -15.69 -17.14
C SER A 939 -6.87 -16.43 -17.80
N LEU A 940 -6.60 -17.65 -18.25
CA LEU A 940 -7.49 -18.52 -19.00
C LEU A 940 -7.03 -19.96 -18.80
N SER A 941 -7.96 -20.90 -18.70
CA SER A 941 -7.65 -22.31 -18.54
C SER A 941 -8.69 -23.18 -19.23
N TYR A 942 -8.23 -24.32 -19.70
CA TYR A 942 -9.07 -25.33 -20.33
C TYR A 942 -8.80 -26.67 -19.67
N SER A 943 -9.84 -27.43 -19.42
CA SER A 943 -9.71 -28.72 -18.75
C SER A 943 -10.62 -29.78 -19.33
N TRP A 944 -10.07 -30.98 -19.51
CA TRP A 944 -10.73 -32.14 -20.11
C TRP A 944 -10.59 -33.37 -19.23
N GLY A 945 -11.66 -34.17 -19.09
CA GLY A 945 -11.63 -35.42 -18.31
C GLY A 945 -12.92 -35.72 -17.59
N SER A 946 -12.84 -36.37 -16.42
CA SER A 946 -14.00 -36.87 -15.68
C SER A 946 -14.98 -35.77 -15.24
N PRO A 947 -16.31 -36.00 -15.35
CA PRO A 947 -17.33 -35.11 -14.80
C PRO A 947 -17.25 -34.93 -13.28
N ASP A 948 -16.53 -35.79 -12.55
CA ASP A 948 -16.39 -35.69 -11.09
C ASP A 948 -15.20 -34.81 -10.66
N ILE A 949 -14.18 -34.69 -11.50
CA ILE A 949 -12.94 -33.97 -11.16
C ILE A 949 -12.89 -32.59 -11.82
N VAL A 950 -13.19 -32.51 -13.11
CA VAL A 950 -12.94 -31.30 -13.89
C VAL A 950 -13.84 -30.13 -13.46
N PRO A 951 -15.14 -30.33 -13.16
CA PRO A 951 -16.01 -29.27 -12.65
C PRO A 951 -15.69 -28.79 -11.23
N LEU A 952 -14.92 -29.56 -10.44
CA LEU A 952 -14.55 -29.20 -9.06
C LEU A 952 -13.91 -27.81 -8.98
N PHE A 953 -13.08 -27.47 -9.97
CA PHE A 953 -12.36 -26.20 -10.05
C PHE A 953 -13.15 -25.08 -10.75
N ALA A 954 -14.31 -25.38 -11.33
CA ALA A 954 -15.13 -24.40 -12.04
C ALA A 954 -16.01 -23.58 -11.09
N LYS A 955 -16.55 -24.18 -10.02
CA LYS A 955 -17.47 -23.54 -9.06
C LYS A 955 -16.85 -22.32 -8.34
N GLY A 956 -15.51 -22.28 -8.17
CA GLY A 956 -14.79 -21.16 -7.54
C GLY A 956 -14.16 -20.16 -8.52
N SER A 957 -14.25 -20.42 -9.83
CA SER A 957 -13.73 -19.54 -10.88
C SER A 957 -14.89 -18.71 -11.43
N SER A 958 -14.69 -17.41 -11.68
CA SER A 958 -15.64 -16.66 -12.52
C SER A 958 -15.74 -17.43 -13.85
N GLY A 959 -16.89 -18.02 -14.18
CA GLY A 959 -17.04 -19.05 -15.24
C GLY A 959 -16.51 -18.69 -16.64
N GLU A 960 -16.01 -17.48 -16.83
CA GLU A 960 -15.27 -17.01 -18.00
C GLU A 960 -13.79 -17.48 -18.04
N LYS A 961 -13.19 -17.86 -16.91
CA LYS A 961 -11.73 -18.16 -16.82
C LYS A 961 -11.35 -19.62 -17.02
N LEU A 962 -12.16 -20.57 -16.53
CA LEU A 962 -11.92 -22.01 -16.70
C LEU A 962 -13.04 -22.63 -17.55
N LYS A 963 -12.67 -23.20 -18.68
CA LYS A 963 -13.58 -23.92 -19.58
C LYS A 963 -13.41 -25.43 -19.38
N THR A 964 -14.46 -26.08 -18.92
CA THR A 964 -14.47 -27.52 -18.60
C THR A 964 -15.18 -28.33 -19.68
N PHE A 965 -14.61 -29.47 -20.07
CA PHE A 965 -15.19 -30.41 -21.01
C PHE A 965 -15.10 -31.82 -20.42
N SER A 966 -16.23 -32.49 -20.27
CA SER A 966 -16.27 -33.87 -19.77
C SER A 966 -17.02 -34.78 -20.73
N TYR A 967 -16.69 -36.07 -20.67
CA TYR A 967 -17.52 -37.14 -21.24
C TYR A 967 -18.80 -37.33 -20.40
N ASP A 968 -19.75 -38.14 -20.90
CA ASP A 968 -20.99 -38.40 -20.18
C ASP A 968 -20.70 -39.26 -18.93
N PRO A 969 -21.27 -38.95 -17.75
CA PRO A 969 -21.02 -39.76 -16.54
C PRO A 969 -21.34 -41.25 -16.70
N ASN A 970 -22.24 -41.63 -17.61
CA ASN A 970 -22.56 -43.03 -17.89
C ASN A 970 -21.47 -43.76 -18.70
N GLU A 971 -20.48 -43.04 -19.24
CA GLU A 971 -19.33 -43.63 -19.93
C GLU A 971 -18.26 -44.13 -18.95
N GLU A 972 -18.33 -43.76 -17.66
CA GLU A 972 -17.49 -44.32 -16.59
C GLU A 972 -17.99 -45.70 -16.15
N ASP A 973 -17.39 -46.77 -16.69
CA ASP A 973 -17.78 -48.15 -16.39
C ASP A 973 -16.69 -48.93 -15.63
N PHE A 974 -16.95 -49.14 -14.34
CA PHE A 974 -16.11 -49.95 -13.44
C PHE A 974 -16.54 -51.43 -13.36
N SER A 975 -17.49 -51.89 -14.18
CA SER A 975 -17.92 -53.30 -14.23
C SER A 975 -16.96 -54.21 -15.00
N GLY A 976 -16.04 -53.61 -15.77
CA GLY A 976 -15.05 -54.31 -16.58
C GLY A 976 -15.54 -54.83 -17.93
N GLN A 977 -16.72 -54.39 -18.37
CA GLN A 977 -17.29 -54.74 -19.67
C GLN A 977 -16.83 -53.81 -20.80
N SER A 978 -16.54 -52.56 -20.47
CA SER A 978 -15.96 -51.56 -21.38
C SER A 978 -14.42 -51.60 -21.44
N ASP A 979 -13.89 -50.95 -22.46
CA ASP A 979 -12.44 -50.80 -22.67
C ASP A 979 -11.97 -49.50 -21.99
N THR A 980 -11.14 -49.64 -20.94
CA THR A 980 -10.79 -48.53 -20.03
C THR A 980 -10.05 -47.39 -20.72
N LYS A 981 -9.40 -47.65 -21.86
CA LYS A 981 -8.63 -46.65 -22.61
C LYS A 981 -9.49 -45.62 -23.33
N LEU A 982 -10.78 -45.90 -23.53
CA LEU A 982 -11.67 -45.04 -24.31
C LEU A 982 -11.83 -43.65 -23.69
N LEU A 983 -11.79 -43.56 -22.35
CA LEU A 983 -11.89 -42.29 -21.63
C LEU A 983 -10.63 -41.42 -21.85
N ASP A 984 -9.45 -42.02 -21.84
CA ASP A 984 -8.19 -41.32 -22.13
C ASP A 984 -8.12 -40.91 -23.61
N GLU A 985 -8.51 -41.80 -24.52
CA GLU A 985 -8.60 -41.52 -25.96
C GLU A 985 -9.58 -40.36 -26.24
N TRP A 986 -10.73 -40.32 -25.56
CA TRP A 986 -11.67 -39.20 -25.67
C TRP A 986 -11.01 -37.87 -25.31
N VAL A 987 -10.26 -37.83 -24.21
CA VAL A 987 -9.56 -36.60 -23.77
C VAL A 987 -8.53 -36.18 -24.81
N PHE A 988 -7.70 -37.10 -25.28
CA PHE A 988 -6.68 -36.80 -26.28
C PHE A 988 -7.31 -36.30 -27.61
N GLU A 989 -8.35 -36.96 -28.12
CA GLU A 989 -8.99 -36.54 -29.38
C GLU A 989 -9.65 -35.15 -29.27
N ARG A 990 -10.25 -34.83 -28.12
CA ARG A 990 -10.82 -33.49 -27.90
C ARG A 990 -9.75 -32.41 -27.82
N VAL A 991 -8.63 -32.68 -27.15
CA VAL A 991 -7.51 -31.73 -27.06
C VAL A 991 -6.83 -31.57 -28.42
N LYS A 992 -6.66 -32.64 -29.21
CA LYS A 992 -6.17 -32.55 -30.59
C LYS A 992 -7.08 -31.68 -31.45
N SER A 993 -8.39 -31.94 -31.43
CA SER A 993 -9.34 -31.13 -32.19
C SER A 993 -9.30 -29.66 -31.76
N PHE A 994 -9.12 -29.38 -30.47
CA PHE A 994 -8.96 -28.02 -29.94
C PHE A 994 -7.68 -27.35 -30.44
N LEU A 995 -6.55 -28.06 -30.44
CA LEU A 995 -5.25 -27.55 -30.90
C LEU A 995 -5.14 -27.41 -32.43
N LEU A 996 -5.98 -28.12 -33.19
CA LEU A 996 -6.05 -27.98 -34.66
C LEU A 996 -6.95 -26.81 -35.11
N ASP A 997 -7.75 -26.25 -34.20
CA ASP A 997 -8.60 -25.10 -34.48
C ASP A 997 -7.78 -23.78 -34.45
N LYS A 998 -7.86 -23.02 -35.53
CA LYS A 998 -7.06 -21.78 -35.70
C LYS A 998 -7.43 -20.69 -34.69
N GLU A 999 -8.70 -20.55 -34.35
CA GLU A 999 -9.17 -19.53 -33.43
C GLU A 999 -8.68 -19.84 -32.02
N ASN A 1000 -8.76 -21.11 -31.61
CA ASN A 1000 -8.23 -21.55 -30.31
C ASN A 1000 -6.72 -21.34 -30.21
N ILE A 1001 -5.95 -21.67 -31.25
CA ILE A 1001 -4.50 -21.42 -31.26
C ILE A 1001 -4.17 -19.92 -31.20
N GLU A 1002 -4.93 -19.07 -31.89
CA GLU A 1002 -4.75 -17.63 -31.82
C GLU A 1002 -5.04 -17.10 -30.40
N ILE A 1003 -6.09 -17.60 -29.75
CA ILE A 1003 -6.38 -17.31 -28.34
C ILE A 1003 -5.21 -17.74 -27.45
N LEU A 1004 -4.67 -18.96 -27.62
CA LEU A 1004 -3.54 -19.43 -26.83
C LEU A 1004 -2.29 -18.58 -27.05
N LYS A 1005 -2.00 -18.13 -28.29
CA LYS A 1005 -0.84 -17.28 -28.61
C LYS A 1005 -0.94 -15.89 -27.99
N ASN A 1006 -2.14 -15.31 -28.00
CA ASN A 1006 -2.41 -13.95 -27.54
C ASN A 1006 -2.58 -13.85 -26.01
N ASN A 1007 -2.72 -14.99 -25.32
CA ASN A 1007 -2.84 -15.03 -23.88
C ASN A 1007 -1.58 -15.61 -23.21
N ASP A 1008 -1.22 -14.98 -22.11
CA ASP A 1008 -0.15 -15.39 -21.20
C ASP A 1008 -0.77 -16.03 -19.95
N LYS A 1009 -0.05 -16.91 -19.23
CA LYS A 1009 -0.55 -17.58 -17.99
C LYS A 1009 -1.70 -18.55 -18.23
N VAL A 1010 -1.67 -19.26 -19.36
CA VAL A 1010 -2.68 -20.24 -19.75
C VAL A 1010 -2.36 -21.62 -19.19
N ILE A 1011 -3.38 -22.37 -18.77
CA ILE A 1011 -3.24 -23.75 -18.29
C ILE A 1011 -4.15 -24.67 -19.12
N LEU A 1012 -3.58 -25.73 -19.68
CA LEU A 1012 -4.30 -26.85 -20.29
C LEU A 1012 -4.19 -28.04 -19.34
N PHE A 1013 -5.31 -28.51 -18.79
CA PHE A 1013 -5.37 -29.62 -17.85
C PHE A 1013 -6.07 -30.83 -18.47
N LEU A 1014 -5.37 -31.95 -18.55
CA LEU A 1014 -5.87 -33.22 -19.05
C LEU A 1014 -5.91 -34.21 -17.89
N HIS A 1015 -7.11 -34.59 -17.47
CA HIS A 1015 -7.36 -35.65 -16.51
C HIS A 1015 -7.63 -36.95 -17.25
N LEU A 1016 -6.84 -37.98 -16.95
CA LEU A 1016 -6.82 -39.26 -17.65
C LEU A 1016 -7.21 -40.37 -16.66
N LEU A 1017 -8.49 -40.79 -16.69
CA LEU A 1017 -9.09 -41.72 -15.72
C LEU A 1017 -8.79 -43.20 -16.03
N GLY A 1018 -8.39 -43.53 -17.26
CA GLY A 1018 -8.37 -44.93 -17.73
C GLY A 1018 -7.46 -45.86 -16.93
N LEU A 1019 -6.38 -45.35 -16.33
CA LEU A 1019 -5.48 -46.14 -15.48
C LEU A 1019 -6.09 -46.49 -14.12
N ASP A 1020 -6.83 -45.58 -13.49
CA ASP A 1020 -7.54 -45.87 -12.24
C ASP A 1020 -8.62 -46.95 -12.47
N THR A 1021 -9.43 -46.79 -13.51
CA THR A 1021 -10.43 -47.80 -13.91
C THR A 1021 -9.77 -49.15 -14.22
N ALA A 1022 -8.67 -49.17 -14.97
CA ALA A 1022 -7.91 -50.40 -15.23
C ALA A 1022 -7.31 -51.01 -13.95
N GLY A 1023 -6.87 -50.18 -13.01
CA GLY A 1023 -6.36 -50.60 -11.70
C GLY A 1023 -7.42 -51.29 -10.85
N HIS A 1024 -8.63 -50.72 -10.75
CA HIS A 1024 -9.75 -51.33 -10.03
C HIS A 1024 -10.20 -52.64 -10.66
N VAL A 1025 -10.44 -52.63 -11.98
CA VAL A 1025 -11.04 -53.76 -12.71
C VAL A 1025 -10.04 -54.88 -12.96
N HIS A 1026 -8.85 -54.54 -13.45
CA HIS A 1026 -7.88 -55.51 -13.97
C HIS A 1026 -6.65 -55.69 -13.09
N LYS A 1027 -6.44 -54.80 -12.11
CA LYS A 1027 -5.28 -54.75 -11.20
C LYS A 1027 -4.03 -54.12 -11.85
N PRO A 1028 -3.19 -53.40 -11.08
CA PRO A 1028 -2.06 -52.64 -11.62
C PRO A 1028 -1.00 -53.45 -12.36
N ASN A 1029 -0.85 -54.75 -12.05
CA ASN A 1029 0.14 -55.64 -12.68
C ASN A 1029 -0.42 -56.38 -13.91
N SER A 1030 -1.61 -56.03 -14.38
CA SER A 1030 -2.25 -56.72 -15.49
C SER A 1030 -1.79 -56.22 -16.85
N LYS A 1031 -1.89 -57.09 -17.85
CA LYS A 1031 -1.62 -56.71 -19.25
C LYS A 1031 -2.51 -55.57 -19.72
N LYS A 1032 -3.77 -55.53 -19.29
CA LYS A 1032 -4.71 -54.47 -19.66
C LYS A 1032 -4.33 -53.11 -19.07
N PHE A 1033 -3.83 -53.07 -17.83
CA PHE A 1033 -3.28 -51.85 -17.24
C PHE A 1033 -2.07 -51.34 -18.04
N LEU A 1034 -1.16 -52.24 -18.42
CA LEU A 1034 -0.01 -51.90 -19.28
C LEU A 1034 -0.44 -51.37 -20.66
N GLU A 1035 -1.41 -52.04 -21.31
CA GLU A 1035 -1.96 -51.58 -22.60
C GLU A 1035 -2.52 -50.15 -22.50
N ASN A 1036 -3.19 -49.81 -21.39
CA ASN A 1036 -3.68 -48.46 -21.12
C ASN A 1036 -2.54 -47.46 -20.88
N LEU A 1037 -1.49 -47.83 -20.14
CA LEU A 1037 -0.31 -46.99 -19.90
C LEU A 1037 0.43 -46.65 -21.20
N ILE A 1038 0.52 -47.59 -22.14
CA ILE A 1038 1.10 -47.37 -23.48
C ILE A 1038 0.27 -46.36 -24.27
N VAL A 1039 -1.07 -46.41 -24.17
CA VAL A 1039 -1.97 -45.43 -24.81
C VAL A 1039 -1.74 -44.04 -24.22
N VAL A 1040 -1.60 -43.92 -22.90
CA VAL A 1040 -1.27 -42.66 -22.21
C VAL A 1040 0.07 -42.10 -22.69
N ASP A 1041 1.15 -42.90 -22.74
CA ASP A 1041 2.47 -42.44 -23.23
C ASP A 1041 2.40 -41.90 -24.67
N LYS A 1042 1.72 -42.62 -25.56
CA LYS A 1042 1.52 -42.21 -26.95
C LYS A 1042 0.69 -40.93 -27.06
N GLY A 1043 -0.40 -40.82 -26.30
CA GLY A 1043 -1.24 -39.63 -26.28
C GLY A 1043 -0.50 -38.39 -25.80
N VAL A 1044 0.28 -38.51 -24.70
CA VAL A 1044 1.13 -37.43 -24.19
C VAL A 1044 2.16 -37.01 -25.26
N GLN A 1045 2.79 -37.96 -25.96
CA GLN A 1045 3.72 -37.65 -27.05
C GLN A 1045 3.05 -36.84 -28.18
N GLU A 1046 1.86 -37.23 -28.60
CA GLU A 1046 1.13 -36.57 -29.69
C GLU A 1046 0.71 -35.15 -29.31
N ILE A 1047 0.17 -34.94 -28.10
CA ILE A 1047 -0.18 -33.60 -27.61
C ILE A 1047 1.06 -32.73 -27.47
N TYR A 1048 2.15 -33.26 -26.91
CA TYR A 1048 3.42 -32.53 -26.82
C TYR A 1048 3.90 -32.02 -28.19
N LYS A 1049 3.92 -32.90 -29.21
CA LYS A 1049 4.30 -32.52 -30.57
C LYS A 1049 3.39 -31.43 -31.15
N LEU A 1050 2.08 -31.60 -31.02
CA LEU A 1050 1.11 -30.62 -31.53
C LEU A 1050 1.24 -29.26 -30.88
N VAL A 1051 1.47 -29.20 -29.57
CA VAL A 1051 1.67 -27.94 -28.85
C VAL A 1051 2.94 -27.23 -29.32
N GLU A 1052 4.05 -27.96 -29.41
CA GLU A 1052 5.34 -27.40 -29.88
C GLU A 1052 5.28 -26.93 -31.33
N GLU A 1053 4.56 -27.65 -32.21
CA GLU A 1053 4.36 -27.27 -33.61
C GLU A 1053 3.40 -26.08 -33.76
N SER A 1054 2.32 -26.03 -32.97
CA SER A 1054 1.26 -25.02 -33.11
C SER A 1054 1.60 -23.71 -32.39
N ILE A 1055 2.39 -23.78 -31.30
CA ILE A 1055 2.78 -22.65 -30.45
C ILE A 1055 4.31 -22.65 -30.21
N PRO A 1056 5.12 -22.38 -31.24
CA PRO A 1056 6.59 -22.43 -31.16
C PRO A 1056 7.17 -21.17 -30.51
N ASP A 1057 6.72 -20.82 -29.30
CA ASP A 1057 7.16 -19.60 -28.60
C ASP A 1057 8.23 -19.86 -27.52
N ASN A 1058 8.66 -21.13 -27.33
CA ASN A 1058 9.58 -21.56 -26.26
C ASN A 1058 9.14 -21.10 -24.86
N ARG A 1059 7.83 -20.91 -24.64
CA ARG A 1059 7.26 -20.47 -23.36
C ARG A 1059 6.25 -21.46 -22.78
N THR A 1060 6.27 -22.72 -23.20
CA THR A 1060 5.39 -23.76 -22.66
C THR A 1060 6.15 -24.73 -21.77
N ALA A 1061 5.62 -24.99 -20.58
CA ALA A 1061 6.11 -26.01 -19.66
C ALA A 1061 5.08 -27.14 -19.53
N PHE A 1062 5.56 -28.34 -19.30
CA PHE A 1062 4.78 -29.56 -19.25
C PHE A 1062 4.99 -30.27 -17.91
N LEU A 1063 3.90 -30.84 -17.37
CA LEU A 1063 3.89 -31.65 -16.16
C LEU A 1063 3.10 -32.93 -16.40
N PHE A 1064 3.69 -34.08 -16.12
CA PHE A 1064 3.02 -35.37 -16.06
C PHE A 1064 3.09 -35.91 -14.63
N THR A 1065 1.95 -36.24 -14.03
CA THR A 1065 1.89 -36.75 -12.66
C THR A 1065 0.63 -37.60 -12.41
N SER A 1066 0.42 -37.99 -11.16
CA SER A 1066 -0.78 -38.68 -10.70
C SER A 1066 -1.19 -38.17 -9.31
N ASP A 1067 -2.47 -38.28 -9.02
CA ASP A 1067 -3.15 -37.85 -7.80
C ASP A 1067 -3.04 -38.88 -6.66
N HIS A 1068 -3.12 -40.16 -6.98
CA HIS A 1068 -2.79 -41.27 -6.08
C HIS A 1068 -2.30 -42.50 -6.86
N GLY A 1069 -1.77 -43.47 -6.12
CA GLY A 1069 -1.46 -44.78 -6.66
C GLY A 1069 -2.55 -45.81 -6.36
N MET A 1070 -2.19 -47.09 -6.43
CA MET A 1070 -3.14 -48.21 -6.31
C MET A 1070 -2.45 -49.42 -5.68
N THR A 1071 -3.12 -50.10 -4.76
CA THR A 1071 -2.61 -51.38 -4.22
C THR A 1071 -2.71 -52.52 -5.24
N ASP A 1072 -1.99 -53.63 -5.02
CA ASP A 1072 -2.10 -54.83 -5.87
C ASP A 1072 -3.50 -55.45 -5.88
N ARG A 1073 -4.34 -55.11 -4.89
CA ARG A 1073 -5.74 -55.52 -4.83
C ARG A 1073 -6.64 -54.67 -5.73
N GLY A 1074 -6.13 -53.63 -6.38
CA GLY A 1074 -6.93 -52.67 -7.14
C GLY A 1074 -7.88 -51.94 -6.21
N SER A 1075 -7.32 -51.36 -5.14
CA SER A 1075 -7.99 -50.50 -4.17
C SER A 1075 -7.04 -49.38 -3.76
N HIS A 1076 -7.60 -48.23 -3.43
CA HIS A 1076 -6.91 -47.09 -2.81
C HIS A 1076 -7.77 -46.49 -1.68
N GLY A 1077 -7.31 -45.42 -1.03
CA GLY A 1077 -7.97 -44.72 0.09
C GLY A 1077 -7.21 -44.75 1.43
N ASP A 1078 -6.13 -45.54 1.55
CA ASP A 1078 -5.35 -45.74 2.77
C ASP A 1078 -3.86 -45.31 2.62
N GLY A 1079 -3.06 -45.45 3.67
CA GLY A 1079 -1.68 -44.97 3.76
C GLY A 1079 -0.62 -45.90 3.16
N HIS A 1080 -0.98 -46.85 2.29
CA HIS A 1080 0.00 -47.77 1.70
C HIS A 1080 0.95 -47.01 0.75
N HIS A 1081 2.24 -47.39 0.70
CA HIS A 1081 3.22 -46.69 -0.14
C HIS A 1081 2.86 -46.73 -1.64
N PHE A 1082 2.35 -47.86 -2.14
CA PHE A 1082 1.79 -47.96 -3.51
C PHE A 1082 0.64 -47.02 -3.80
N GLU A 1083 -0.05 -46.48 -2.79
CA GLU A 1083 -1.11 -45.48 -2.97
C GLU A 1083 -0.58 -44.06 -2.78
N THR A 1084 0.44 -43.89 -1.94
CA THR A 1084 0.96 -42.59 -1.53
C THR A 1084 2.14 -42.09 -2.38
N GLU A 1085 2.74 -42.95 -3.21
CA GLU A 1085 3.85 -42.61 -4.09
C GLU A 1085 3.41 -42.55 -5.56
N THR A 1086 3.35 -41.35 -6.13
CA THR A 1086 2.99 -41.11 -7.52
C THR A 1086 4.16 -40.56 -8.35
N PRO A 1087 4.21 -40.79 -9.67
CA PRO A 1087 5.26 -40.23 -10.49
C PRO A 1087 5.08 -38.71 -10.65
N ILE A 1088 6.19 -38.00 -10.81
CA ILE A 1088 6.18 -36.62 -11.30
C ILE A 1088 7.30 -36.43 -12.32
N ILE A 1089 6.95 -35.90 -13.49
CA ILE A 1089 7.89 -35.63 -14.60
C ILE A 1089 7.59 -34.23 -15.12
N ALA A 1090 8.58 -33.35 -15.14
CA ALA A 1090 8.42 -31.95 -15.53
C ALA A 1090 9.49 -31.55 -16.57
N TRP A 1091 9.09 -30.91 -17.67
CA TRP A 1091 9.99 -30.48 -18.75
C TRP A 1091 9.48 -29.25 -19.50
N GLY A 1092 10.33 -28.62 -20.31
CA GLY A 1092 9.99 -27.44 -21.12
C GLY A 1092 10.43 -26.12 -20.50
N ALA A 1093 9.77 -25.03 -20.87
CA ALA A 1093 10.18 -23.67 -20.54
C ALA A 1093 10.17 -23.40 -19.01
N GLY A 1094 11.19 -22.72 -18.51
CA GLY A 1094 11.30 -22.36 -17.09
C GLY A 1094 11.65 -23.53 -16.15
N LEU A 1095 11.79 -24.75 -16.66
CA LEU A 1095 12.18 -25.94 -15.90
C LEU A 1095 13.64 -26.33 -16.21
N LYS A 1096 14.33 -26.91 -15.22
CA LYS A 1096 15.69 -27.44 -15.40
C LYS A 1096 15.65 -28.78 -16.12
N ASN A 1097 16.78 -29.12 -16.70
CA ASN A 1097 17.08 -30.45 -17.20
C ASN A 1097 18.27 -30.98 -16.39
N TRP A 1098 18.12 -32.18 -15.84
CA TRP A 1098 19.07 -32.74 -14.89
C TRP A 1098 20.48 -32.92 -15.50
N ASN A 1099 20.60 -33.10 -16.81
CA ASN A 1099 21.88 -33.21 -17.51
C ASN A 1099 22.75 -31.95 -17.37
N PHE A 1100 22.15 -30.79 -17.03
CA PHE A 1100 22.85 -29.52 -16.83
C PHE A 1100 23.00 -29.14 -15.34
N VAL A 1101 22.61 -30.02 -14.42
CA VAL A 1101 22.75 -29.80 -12.97
C VAL A 1101 24.19 -30.14 -12.56
N LYS A 1102 24.98 -29.11 -12.24
CA LYS A 1102 26.42 -29.25 -11.93
C LYS A 1102 26.73 -29.93 -10.59
N TYR A 1103 25.79 -29.95 -9.64
CA TYR A 1103 25.99 -30.46 -8.29
C TYR A 1103 24.74 -31.16 -7.76
N PHE A 1104 24.88 -32.38 -7.25
CA PHE A 1104 23.85 -33.12 -6.53
C PHE A 1104 24.14 -33.10 -5.03
N ALA A 1105 23.10 -33.12 -4.18
CA ALA A 1105 23.26 -33.18 -2.73
C ALA A 1105 23.87 -34.54 -2.30
N HIS A 1106 24.58 -34.58 -1.15
CA HIS A 1106 25.23 -35.81 -0.65
C HIS A 1106 24.25 -36.98 -0.38
N ASN A 1107 22.95 -36.70 -0.25
CA ASN A 1107 21.89 -37.70 -0.02
C ASN A 1107 20.88 -37.76 -1.19
N GLN A 1108 21.26 -37.34 -2.39
CA GLN A 1108 20.37 -37.40 -3.55
C GLN A 1108 20.03 -38.86 -3.89
N LEU A 1109 18.74 -39.17 -4.05
CA LEU A 1109 18.29 -40.46 -4.54
C LEU A 1109 18.47 -40.54 -6.06
N PHE A 1110 18.61 -41.76 -6.58
CA PHE A 1110 18.78 -42.02 -8.01
C PHE A 1110 17.91 -43.20 -8.45
N TYR A 1111 17.43 -43.14 -9.69
CA TYR A 1111 16.85 -44.27 -10.40
C TYR A 1111 17.89 -44.95 -11.27
N HIS A 1112 17.75 -46.27 -11.45
CA HIS A 1112 18.44 -47.02 -12.50
C HIS A 1112 17.51 -47.20 -13.69
N ILE A 1113 17.62 -46.32 -14.68
CA ILE A 1113 16.76 -46.31 -15.87
C ILE A 1113 17.61 -46.64 -17.09
N MET A 1114 17.31 -47.74 -17.79
CA MET A 1114 17.99 -48.14 -19.03
C MET A 1114 19.54 -48.10 -18.90
N ASN A 1115 20.08 -48.65 -17.80
CA ASN A 1115 21.51 -48.65 -17.45
C ASN A 1115 22.15 -47.26 -17.22
N LYS A 1116 21.36 -46.20 -17.07
CA LYS A 1116 21.80 -44.87 -16.64
C LYS A 1116 21.32 -44.58 -15.22
N LEU A 1117 22.16 -43.89 -14.46
CA LEU A 1117 21.83 -43.39 -13.13
C LEU A 1117 21.21 -41.99 -13.28
N VAL A 1118 19.90 -41.87 -12.99
CA VAL A 1118 19.15 -40.62 -13.14
C VAL A 1118 18.81 -40.06 -11.77
N PRO A 1119 19.12 -38.79 -11.46
CA PRO A 1119 18.80 -38.19 -10.17
C PRO A 1119 17.28 -38.04 -9.97
N ARG A 1120 16.81 -38.41 -8.78
CA ARG A 1120 15.41 -38.39 -8.36
C ARG A 1120 15.12 -37.13 -7.55
N PHE A 1121 14.14 -36.32 -7.96
CA PHE A 1121 13.74 -35.07 -7.31
C PHE A 1121 12.37 -35.21 -6.65
N ASP A 1122 12.33 -35.63 -5.40
CA ASP A 1122 11.05 -35.85 -4.71
C ASP A 1122 10.44 -34.57 -4.16
N LEU A 1123 9.11 -34.58 -4.04
CA LEU A 1123 8.33 -33.50 -3.44
C LEU A 1123 7.07 -34.01 -2.75
N GLU A 1124 6.48 -33.20 -1.88
CA GLU A 1124 5.14 -33.45 -1.36
C GLU A 1124 4.12 -33.00 -2.41
N GLN A 1125 2.99 -33.71 -2.57
CA GLN A 1125 2.02 -33.39 -3.62
C GLN A 1125 1.50 -31.93 -3.55
N GLY A 1126 1.38 -31.37 -2.35
CA GLY A 1126 1.01 -29.96 -2.16
C GLY A 1126 2.03 -28.96 -2.69
N ASP A 1127 3.29 -29.35 -2.87
CA ASP A 1127 4.39 -28.53 -3.41
C ASP A 1127 4.26 -28.29 -4.93
N VAL A 1128 3.38 -29.04 -5.61
CA VAL A 1128 3.10 -28.84 -7.04
C VAL A 1128 2.41 -27.50 -7.29
N ALA A 1129 1.47 -27.09 -6.44
CA ALA A 1129 0.77 -25.80 -6.59
C ALA A 1129 1.73 -24.58 -6.64
N PRO A 1130 2.70 -24.41 -5.71
CA PRO A 1130 3.65 -23.31 -5.77
C PRO A 1130 4.64 -23.43 -6.94
N LEU A 1131 4.96 -24.65 -7.39
CA LEU A 1131 5.74 -24.88 -8.61
C LEU A 1131 5.01 -24.31 -9.84
N LEU A 1132 3.75 -24.71 -10.04
CA LEU A 1132 2.92 -24.25 -11.15
C LEU A 1132 2.74 -22.72 -11.12
N ALA A 1133 2.47 -22.16 -9.94
CA ALA A 1133 2.31 -20.72 -9.76
C ALA A 1133 3.57 -19.94 -10.13
N SER A 1134 4.74 -20.47 -9.78
CA SER A 1134 6.03 -19.86 -10.11
C SER A 1134 6.33 -19.90 -11.61
N LEU A 1135 5.96 -20.98 -12.31
CA LEU A 1135 6.13 -21.09 -13.76
C LEU A 1135 5.29 -20.04 -14.52
N ILE A 1136 4.02 -19.88 -14.19
CA ILE A 1136 3.17 -18.89 -14.89
C ILE A 1136 3.25 -17.48 -14.29
N GLY A 1137 4.12 -17.25 -13.29
CA GLY A 1137 4.31 -15.93 -12.69
C GLY A 1137 3.04 -15.37 -12.03
N VAL A 1138 2.32 -16.22 -11.29
CA VAL A 1138 1.12 -15.84 -10.52
C VAL A 1138 1.33 -16.05 -9.02
N PRO A 1139 0.55 -15.39 -8.15
CA PRO A 1139 0.56 -15.70 -6.74
C PRO A 1139 0.18 -17.16 -6.47
N VAL A 1140 0.86 -17.80 -5.53
CA VAL A 1140 0.51 -19.14 -5.04
C VAL A 1140 -0.91 -19.09 -4.45
N PRO A 1141 -1.77 -20.12 -4.66
CA PRO A 1141 -3.14 -20.13 -4.13
C PRO A 1141 -3.18 -19.85 -2.63
N VAL A 1142 -4.12 -19.02 -2.13
CA VAL A 1142 -4.07 -18.45 -0.76
C VAL A 1142 -3.92 -19.52 0.31
N ASN A 1143 -4.66 -20.62 0.17
CA ASN A 1143 -4.76 -21.70 1.16
C ASN A 1143 -3.62 -22.74 1.07
N ASN A 1144 -2.64 -22.52 0.20
CA ASN A 1144 -1.53 -23.45 0.00
C ASN A 1144 -0.67 -23.66 1.27
N PHE A 1145 -0.41 -24.93 1.56
CA PHE A 1145 0.55 -25.44 2.55
C PHE A 1145 1.84 -25.99 1.93
N GLY A 1146 1.93 -26.06 0.60
CA GLY A 1146 3.11 -26.52 -0.13
C GLY A 1146 4.30 -25.57 -0.07
N ARG A 1147 5.50 -26.14 -0.11
CA ARG A 1147 6.79 -25.45 -0.21
C ARG A 1147 7.22 -25.39 -1.66
N LEU A 1148 7.80 -24.28 -2.10
CA LEU A 1148 8.26 -24.16 -3.48
C LEU A 1148 9.45 -25.09 -3.77
N PRO A 1149 9.33 -26.08 -4.67
CA PRO A 1149 10.42 -26.99 -5.01
C PRO A 1149 11.38 -26.31 -6.01
N TYR A 1150 12.15 -25.34 -5.54
CA TYR A 1150 12.99 -24.48 -6.38
C TYR A 1150 14.03 -25.24 -7.23
N ALA A 1151 14.36 -26.48 -6.86
CA ALA A 1151 15.24 -27.35 -7.64
C ALA A 1151 14.74 -27.55 -9.08
N TYR A 1152 13.41 -27.48 -9.29
CA TYR A 1152 12.79 -27.62 -10.61
C TYR A 1152 12.96 -26.41 -11.51
N LEU A 1153 13.14 -25.21 -10.96
CA LEU A 1153 13.05 -23.96 -11.70
C LEU A 1153 14.36 -23.57 -12.36
N ASN A 1154 14.34 -23.33 -13.67
CA ASN A 1154 15.43 -22.74 -14.44
C ASN A 1154 15.19 -21.24 -14.68
N MET A 1155 15.26 -20.47 -13.61
CA MET A 1155 15.02 -19.02 -13.62
C MET A 1155 16.16 -18.27 -12.92
N SER A 1156 16.17 -16.93 -13.01
CA SER A 1156 17.20 -16.13 -12.33
C SER A 1156 17.17 -16.38 -10.82
N THR A 1157 18.36 -16.36 -10.19
CA THR A 1157 18.50 -16.52 -8.73
C THR A 1157 17.65 -15.51 -7.97
N GLU A 1158 17.50 -14.29 -8.52
CA GLU A 1158 16.63 -13.25 -7.98
C GLU A 1158 15.16 -13.68 -8.02
N PHE A 1159 14.67 -14.21 -9.13
CA PHE A 1159 13.29 -14.69 -9.22
C PHE A 1159 13.04 -15.83 -8.21
N ILE A 1160 13.94 -16.81 -8.16
CA ILE A 1160 13.81 -17.96 -7.25
C ILE A 1160 13.83 -17.49 -5.79
N ALA A 1161 14.75 -16.60 -5.41
CA ALA A 1161 14.80 -16.04 -4.07
C ALA A 1161 13.51 -15.27 -3.71
N ASN A 1162 12.94 -14.51 -4.66
CA ASN A 1162 11.67 -13.82 -4.47
C ASN A 1162 10.51 -14.79 -4.30
N ALA A 1163 10.41 -15.82 -5.14
CA ALA A 1163 9.37 -16.83 -5.08
C ALA A 1163 9.42 -17.63 -3.77
N LEU A 1164 10.62 -18.09 -3.36
CA LEU A 1164 10.85 -18.77 -2.08
C LEU A 1164 10.43 -17.91 -0.89
N ARG A 1165 10.85 -16.64 -0.89
CA ARG A 1165 10.47 -15.70 0.17
C ARG A 1165 8.96 -15.50 0.24
N ASN A 1166 8.29 -15.35 -0.90
CA ASN A 1166 6.83 -15.14 -0.94
C ASN A 1166 6.08 -16.38 -0.45
N ASN A 1167 6.49 -17.57 -0.88
CA ASN A 1167 5.94 -18.84 -0.39
C ASN A 1167 6.16 -19.00 1.12
N ALA A 1168 7.37 -18.73 1.64
CA ALA A 1168 7.65 -18.77 3.07
C ALA A 1168 6.80 -17.78 3.90
N LEU A 1169 6.64 -16.55 3.41
CA LEU A 1169 5.77 -15.55 4.05
C LEU A 1169 4.31 -16.00 4.06
N GLN A 1170 3.83 -16.63 2.99
CA GLN A 1170 2.47 -17.14 2.92
C GLN A 1170 2.23 -18.29 3.90
N LEU A 1171 3.12 -19.29 3.93
CA LEU A 1171 3.06 -20.40 4.90
C LEU A 1171 3.05 -19.87 6.33
N LEU A 1172 3.81 -18.80 6.58
CA LEU A 1172 3.82 -18.15 7.88
C LEU A 1172 2.51 -17.43 8.20
N GLN A 1173 1.87 -16.77 7.23
CA GLN A 1173 0.55 -16.19 7.46
C GLN A 1173 -0.51 -17.28 7.74
N GLN A 1174 -0.43 -18.42 7.06
CA GLN A 1174 -1.28 -19.58 7.36
C GLN A 1174 -1.08 -20.05 8.81
N TYR A 1175 0.17 -20.22 9.24
CA TYR A 1175 0.50 -20.56 10.63
C TYR A 1175 -0.06 -19.53 11.60
N LYS A 1176 0.21 -18.23 11.41
CA LYS A 1176 -0.27 -17.13 12.28
C LYS A 1176 -1.80 -17.10 12.36
N LYS A 1177 -2.51 -17.36 11.25
CA LYS A 1177 -3.98 -17.38 11.21
C LYS A 1177 -4.57 -18.60 11.93
N LEU A 1178 -4.05 -19.79 11.66
CA LEU A 1178 -4.47 -21.02 12.35
C LEU A 1178 -4.17 -20.93 13.84
N TYR A 1179 -2.98 -20.42 14.21
CA TYR A 1179 -2.61 -20.15 15.59
C TYR A 1179 -3.56 -19.16 16.26
N GLY A 1180 -3.86 -18.03 15.61
CA GLY A 1180 -4.82 -17.05 16.12
C GLY A 1180 -6.23 -17.61 16.31
N ARG A 1181 -6.72 -18.48 15.42
CA ARG A 1181 -8.00 -19.19 15.58
C ARG A 1181 -7.98 -20.14 16.77
N THR A 1182 -6.90 -20.91 16.92
CA THR A 1182 -6.71 -21.80 18.08
C THR A 1182 -6.67 -20.99 19.38
N ARG A 1183 -6.00 -19.83 19.38
CA ARG A 1183 -5.93 -18.90 20.51
C ARG A 1183 -7.28 -18.27 20.85
N GLN A 1184 -8.11 -17.93 19.85
CA GLN A 1184 -9.47 -17.40 20.05
C GLN A 1184 -10.44 -18.44 20.65
N LYS A 1185 -10.23 -19.74 20.36
CA LYS A 1185 -11.04 -20.84 20.91
C LYS A 1185 -10.58 -21.29 22.30
N LYS A 1186 -9.38 -20.89 22.75
CA LYS A 1186 -8.87 -21.12 24.10
C LYS A 1186 -9.20 -19.92 24.99
N PHE A 1187 -9.52 -20.14 26.26
CA PHE A 1187 -9.47 -19.05 27.24
C PHE A 1187 -8.04 -18.48 27.24
N MET A 1188 -7.92 -17.17 26.97
CA MET A 1188 -6.69 -16.42 26.64
C MET A 1188 -5.50 -16.57 27.63
N TYR A 1189 -5.72 -17.21 28.78
CA TYR A 1189 -4.75 -17.33 29.88
C TYR A 1189 -3.99 -18.66 29.94
N PHE A 1190 -4.18 -19.58 28.98
CA PHE A 1190 -3.48 -20.86 28.90
C PHE A 1190 -2.65 -20.99 27.61
N VAL A 1191 -1.43 -20.46 27.61
CA VAL A 1191 -0.43 -20.64 26.53
C VAL A 1191 0.63 -21.64 27.01
N SER A 1192 1.03 -22.62 26.18
CA SER A 1192 2.08 -23.59 26.51
C SER A 1192 3.47 -23.09 26.08
N ASP A 1193 4.53 -23.51 26.78
CA ASP A 1193 5.94 -23.12 26.50
C ASP A 1193 6.42 -23.51 25.09
N GLU A 1194 5.78 -24.49 24.46
CA GLU A 1194 6.08 -24.96 23.11
C GLU A 1194 5.64 -23.94 22.05
N GLU A 1195 4.53 -23.24 22.27
CA GLU A 1195 4.00 -22.21 21.37
C GLU A 1195 4.97 -21.00 21.29
N TYR A 1196 5.52 -20.55 22.42
CA TYR A 1196 6.50 -19.45 22.48
C TYR A 1196 7.82 -19.75 21.77
N ARG A 1197 8.25 -21.02 21.76
CA ARG A 1197 9.47 -21.44 21.05
C ARG A 1197 9.31 -21.39 19.54
N ILE A 1198 8.11 -21.72 19.02
CA ILE A 1198 7.83 -21.69 17.59
C ILE A 1198 7.79 -20.23 17.09
N GLU A 1199 7.11 -19.34 17.81
CA GLU A 1199 7.04 -17.90 17.47
C GLU A 1199 8.43 -17.26 17.38
N ASN A 1200 9.33 -17.55 18.33
CA ASN A 1200 10.70 -17.02 18.31
C ASN A 1200 11.52 -17.54 17.12
N ARG A 1201 11.39 -18.83 16.76
CA ARG A 1201 12.08 -19.40 15.59
C ARG A 1201 11.58 -18.75 14.30
N VAL A 1202 10.27 -18.56 14.20
CA VAL A 1202 9.60 -17.89 13.09
C VAL A 1202 10.05 -16.44 12.94
N GLY A 1203 10.05 -15.65 14.01
CA GLY A 1203 10.48 -14.25 13.98
C GLY A 1203 11.96 -14.11 13.57
N LYS A 1204 12.82 -15.03 14.02
CA LYS A 1204 14.22 -15.08 13.60
C LYS A 1204 14.37 -15.39 12.11
N MET A 1205 13.57 -16.31 11.57
CA MET A 1205 13.57 -16.61 10.13
C MET A 1205 13.08 -15.43 9.28
N GLU A 1206 12.00 -14.75 9.70
CA GLU A 1206 11.50 -13.52 9.04
C GLU A 1206 12.58 -12.43 9.02
N TYR A 1207 13.27 -12.22 10.14
CA TYR A 1207 14.36 -11.25 10.25
C TYR A 1207 15.50 -11.58 9.28
N LEU A 1208 15.97 -12.82 9.27
CA LEU A 1208 17.07 -13.26 8.41
C LEU A 1208 16.70 -13.12 6.92
N LEU A 1209 15.49 -13.52 6.52
CA LEU A 1209 15.00 -13.34 5.15
C LEU A 1209 14.95 -11.87 4.75
N LYS A 1210 14.51 -10.98 5.66
CA LYS A 1210 14.45 -9.53 5.41
C LYS A 1210 15.83 -8.91 5.26
N GLN A 1211 16.81 -9.32 6.07
CA GLN A 1211 18.18 -8.80 6.01
C GLN A 1211 18.92 -9.27 4.75
N SER A 1212 18.85 -10.56 4.42
CA SER A 1212 19.50 -11.10 3.23
C SER A 1212 18.94 -10.49 1.94
N TYR A 1213 17.64 -10.19 1.90
CA TYR A 1213 16.99 -9.51 0.78
C TYR A 1213 17.44 -8.05 0.64
N LYS A 1214 17.50 -7.30 1.75
CA LYS A 1214 18.04 -5.92 1.74
C LYS A 1214 19.48 -5.88 1.23
N ALA A 1215 20.28 -6.87 1.59
CA ALA A 1215 21.66 -6.99 1.15
C ALA A 1215 21.82 -7.53 -0.29
N LYS A 1216 20.71 -7.84 -1.00
CA LYS A 1216 20.68 -8.47 -2.33
C LYS A 1216 21.51 -9.76 -2.43
N LYS A 1217 21.65 -10.49 -1.32
CA LYS A 1217 22.41 -11.76 -1.26
C LYS A 1217 21.52 -12.94 -1.70
N TYR A 1218 21.06 -12.90 -2.94
CA TYR A 1218 20.06 -13.86 -3.44
C TYR A 1218 20.56 -15.31 -3.39
N GLU A 1219 21.84 -15.57 -3.66
CA GLU A 1219 22.44 -16.90 -3.53
C GLU A 1219 22.43 -17.41 -2.09
N GLU A 1220 22.65 -16.53 -1.11
CA GLU A 1220 22.62 -16.89 0.31
C GLU A 1220 21.20 -17.23 0.76
N ILE A 1221 20.19 -16.54 0.21
CA ILE A 1221 18.77 -16.86 0.45
C ILE A 1221 18.45 -18.25 -0.09
N VAL A 1222 18.76 -18.51 -1.37
CA VAL A 1222 18.49 -19.81 -2.00
C VAL A 1222 19.22 -20.94 -1.28
N ARG A 1223 20.47 -20.72 -0.83
CA ARG A 1223 21.26 -21.73 -0.10
C ARG A 1223 20.74 -22.01 1.32
N LYS A 1224 20.10 -21.04 1.97
CA LYS A 1224 19.59 -21.16 3.36
C LYS A 1224 18.10 -21.53 3.44
N SER A 1225 17.40 -21.50 2.30
CA SER A 1225 15.99 -21.91 2.16
C SER A 1225 15.91 -23.41 1.95
#